data_AF-A0A815PGU1-F1
#
_entry.id   AF-A0A815PGU1-F1
#
_cell.length_a   1.000
_cell.length_b   1.000
_cell.length_c   1.000
_cell.angle_alpha   90.00
_cell.angle_beta   90.00
_cell.angle_gamma   90.00
#
_symmetry.space_group_name_H-M   'P 1'
#
loop_
_entity.id
_entity.type
_entity.pdbx_description
1 polymer ?
#
loop_
_entity_poly.entity_id
_entity_poly.type
_entity_poly.pdbx_seq_one_letter_code
_entity_poly.pdbx_strand_id
1 'polypeptide(L)'
;MNFGDVQCAEYIFNSIKKKDTITYYAMMKGYIENEMYEKTLDLFEQMHLNLDNVIYTLVFNACAQLANDRAMKIGEKLLQEMPDNYRNDNVVSNSAIHMLIKFDEIESPKRAGKLIRNKDIITYGALMNTYNMNSEPWKCFKIFEEMKQQNIVLNGIIWNILIGACSQIGMIRRSHYIIDQIPSDIQNEKQIQNSLIHMWSKCGSIEKAQNIYKSVYNRNKVTYTAMINGFGLNGMGYEAIELYKQMPNHLRNEITHICVLNACSHSGLLHQAQNIFNEIPFKTEKIYTTMIDCLSRLFIFDEAQKLIDEYEKTNSPNLVMYICLLSGTRNNRNSNLSKKIYNRMKSLFPDAKQGLVSGAILLANIYSSVGEHQRAKDFRYSQIKELRTKVKLGLSWTDGSGEIVGFTAHDHSHLQSAEIYAELDRLTSELIEHGYVCDSSWVTRELYEQETIESVLCSHSERLALAFNFIQRPVPDFIQITKNLRICGDCHEFTKLVAKIRQIMKQTFVHDASQQLQSAVFSSGLITKLICLFCIIGYGLSFSSQCVQVLTVIPGRVMPPNFWIWTFITHSFIELHIWHTIIDVIVVFLYSKMIEPLWGTKELLKFYFIVTIPNALVVTFTYFLFYGLTFNEDYLFERPIYGLASFIGAYSVVIKQIMPDTILATTPLCKLKQDHVPLLIVILSTILWIVYAVPIHFLIMLSFGIIISWTYLRFFQVHQNGTQGDMSTSFSFASFFPPPISPIISIFANTIFAIFVKIKLCKPFVKKYNVASPSNITITIPGVEAVDADRRRYELRLKLK
;
A
#
# COMPACT_ATOMS: atom_id res chain seq x y z
N MET A 1 -35.05 -37.57 -29.31
CA MET A 1 -34.24 -36.58 -28.56
C MET A 1 -32.74 -36.72 -28.88
N ASN A 2 -32.12 -37.90 -28.78
CA ASN A 2 -30.68 -38.10 -29.10
C ASN A 2 -30.24 -37.69 -30.54
N PHE A 3 -31.19 -37.54 -31.47
CA PHE A 3 -30.94 -37.10 -32.85
C PHE A 3 -31.23 -35.60 -33.07
N GLY A 4 -31.50 -34.82 -32.01
CA GLY A 4 -31.77 -33.36 -32.09
C GLY A 4 -33.16 -32.97 -32.60
N ASP A 5 -33.98 -33.92 -33.07
CA ASP A 5 -35.34 -33.64 -33.54
C ASP A 5 -36.34 -33.57 -32.37
N VAL A 6 -36.53 -32.36 -31.85
CA VAL A 6 -37.46 -32.05 -30.75
C VAL A 6 -38.92 -32.07 -31.22
N GLN A 7 -39.20 -31.68 -32.47
CA GLN A 7 -40.57 -31.58 -32.99
C GLN A 7 -41.22 -32.96 -33.15
N CYS A 8 -40.47 -33.93 -33.69
CA CYS A 8 -40.95 -35.30 -33.75
C CYS A 8 -41.13 -35.91 -32.35
N ALA A 9 -40.26 -35.58 -31.39
CA ALA A 9 -40.42 -36.02 -30.01
C ALA A 9 -41.68 -35.44 -29.35
N GLU A 10 -41.97 -34.15 -29.55
CA GLU A 10 -43.19 -33.49 -29.08
C GLU A 10 -44.45 -34.12 -29.69
N TYR A 11 -44.42 -34.42 -30.99
CA TYR A 11 -45.54 -35.09 -31.67
C TYR A 11 -45.82 -36.48 -31.08
N ILE A 12 -44.77 -37.30 -30.89
CA ILE A 12 -44.89 -38.63 -30.29
C ILE A 12 -45.39 -38.50 -28.84
N PHE A 13 -44.82 -37.59 -28.06
CA PHE A 13 -45.24 -37.36 -26.68
C PHE A 13 -46.73 -36.99 -26.57
N ASN A 14 -47.20 -36.09 -27.44
CA ASN A 14 -48.60 -35.68 -27.47
C ASN A 14 -49.54 -36.81 -27.92
N SER A 15 -49.07 -37.72 -28.78
CA SER A 15 -49.84 -38.88 -29.26
C SER A 15 -50.08 -39.97 -28.19
N ILE A 16 -49.32 -39.97 -27.10
CA ILE A 16 -49.44 -40.95 -26.01
C ILE A 16 -50.71 -40.66 -25.18
N LYS A 17 -51.65 -41.62 -25.19
CA LYS A 17 -52.96 -41.53 -24.51
C LYS A 17 -52.88 -41.50 -22.98
N LYS A 18 -51.93 -42.24 -22.38
CA LYS A 18 -51.72 -42.27 -20.92
C LYS A 18 -50.23 -42.05 -20.65
N LYS A 19 -49.90 -40.88 -20.13
CA LYS A 19 -48.53 -40.48 -19.81
C LYS A 19 -48.22 -40.86 -18.38
N ASP A 20 -47.05 -41.43 -18.14
CA ASP A 20 -46.52 -41.77 -16.83
C ASP A 20 -45.26 -40.96 -16.52
N THR A 21 -44.74 -41.07 -15.30
CA THR A 21 -43.54 -40.35 -14.84
C THR A 21 -42.33 -40.57 -15.76
N ILE A 22 -42.19 -41.77 -16.34
CA ILE A 22 -41.09 -42.13 -17.26
C ILE A 22 -41.23 -41.38 -18.59
N THR A 23 -42.45 -41.26 -19.12
CA THR A 23 -42.74 -40.52 -20.36
C THR A 23 -42.42 -39.03 -20.18
N TYR A 24 -42.82 -38.45 -19.05
CA TYR A 24 -42.48 -37.06 -18.70
C TYR A 24 -40.97 -36.88 -18.50
N TYR A 25 -40.31 -37.79 -17.78
CA TYR A 25 -38.86 -37.79 -17.58
C TYR A 25 -38.10 -37.76 -18.91
N ALA A 26 -38.43 -38.67 -19.83
CA ALA A 26 -37.74 -38.78 -21.12
C ALA A 26 -37.86 -37.49 -21.94
N MET A 27 -39.03 -36.85 -21.88
CA MET A 27 -39.29 -35.58 -22.56
C MET A 27 -38.53 -34.41 -21.89
N MET A 28 -38.60 -34.30 -20.56
CA MET A 28 -37.89 -33.27 -19.80
C MET A 28 -36.37 -33.38 -19.94
N LYS A 29 -35.82 -34.60 -19.84
CA LYS A 29 -34.40 -34.85 -20.06
C LYS A 29 -33.98 -34.43 -21.46
N GLY A 30 -34.78 -34.78 -22.47
CA GLY A 30 -34.52 -34.37 -23.84
C GLY A 30 -34.56 -32.86 -24.03
N TYR A 31 -35.47 -32.15 -23.36
CA TYR A 31 -35.46 -30.69 -23.35
C TYR A 31 -34.21 -30.11 -22.69
N ILE A 32 -33.77 -30.65 -21.54
CA ILE A 32 -32.56 -30.20 -20.85
C ILE A 32 -31.31 -30.41 -21.71
N GLU A 33 -31.17 -31.56 -22.37
CA GLU A 33 -30.03 -31.87 -23.26
C GLU A 33 -29.97 -30.93 -24.49
N ASN A 34 -31.10 -30.32 -24.87
CA ASN A 34 -31.19 -29.31 -25.93
C ASN A 34 -31.29 -27.87 -25.39
N GLU A 35 -30.96 -27.65 -24.11
CA GLU A 35 -30.97 -26.33 -23.44
C GLU A 35 -32.34 -25.63 -23.41
N MET A 36 -33.44 -26.38 -23.58
CA MET A 36 -34.81 -25.88 -23.60
C MET A 36 -35.44 -25.88 -22.20
N TYR A 37 -34.85 -25.11 -21.28
CA TYR A 37 -35.22 -25.16 -19.86
C TYR A 37 -36.63 -24.64 -19.56
N GLU A 38 -37.14 -23.61 -20.26
CA GLU A 38 -38.51 -23.11 -20.06
C GLU A 38 -39.56 -24.17 -20.42
N LYS A 39 -39.37 -24.88 -21.55
CA LYS A 39 -40.26 -25.99 -21.94
C LYS A 39 -40.25 -27.13 -20.93
N THR A 40 -39.14 -27.33 -20.23
CA THR A 40 -39.04 -28.30 -19.13
C THR A 40 -39.94 -27.90 -17.96
N LEU A 41 -39.94 -26.60 -17.59
CA LEU A 41 -40.80 -26.08 -16.53
C LEU A 41 -42.28 -26.07 -16.94
N ASP A 42 -42.60 -25.70 -18.19
CA ASP A 42 -43.97 -25.75 -18.72
C ASP A 42 -44.53 -27.18 -18.67
N LEU A 43 -43.72 -28.16 -19.04
CA LEU A 43 -44.11 -29.57 -19.02
C LEU A 43 -44.27 -30.10 -17.58
N PHE A 44 -43.48 -29.57 -16.65
CA PHE A 44 -43.59 -29.90 -15.23
C PHE A 44 -44.89 -29.38 -14.61
N GLU A 45 -45.29 -28.15 -14.93
CA GLU A 45 -46.56 -27.58 -14.44
C GLU A 45 -47.79 -28.34 -14.98
N GLN A 46 -47.67 -28.96 -16.16
CA GLN A 46 -48.69 -29.83 -16.75
C GLN A 46 -48.72 -31.25 -16.17
N MET A 47 -47.73 -31.63 -15.35
CA MET A 47 -47.62 -32.96 -14.76
C MET A 47 -48.41 -33.00 -13.44
N HIS A 48 -49.53 -33.72 -13.42
CA HIS A 48 -50.34 -33.96 -12.21
C HIS A 48 -50.13 -35.37 -11.66
N LEU A 49 -48.87 -35.79 -11.56
CA LEU A 49 -48.46 -37.12 -11.09
C LEU A 49 -47.52 -37.00 -9.88
N ASN A 50 -47.37 -38.10 -9.13
CA ASN A 50 -46.40 -38.16 -8.03
C ASN A 50 -44.98 -38.00 -8.57
N LEU A 51 -44.22 -37.12 -7.93
CA LEU A 51 -42.84 -36.83 -8.28
C LEU A 51 -41.91 -37.90 -7.71
N ASP A 52 -40.91 -38.29 -8.50
CA ASP A 52 -39.78 -39.12 -8.08
C ASP A 52 -38.50 -38.28 -7.98
N ASN A 53 -37.43 -38.88 -7.46
CA ASN A 53 -36.14 -38.21 -7.26
C ASN A 53 -35.54 -37.67 -8.58
N VAL A 54 -35.81 -38.33 -9.71
CA VAL A 54 -35.29 -37.94 -11.02
C VAL A 54 -35.98 -36.68 -11.54
N ILE A 55 -37.31 -36.57 -11.40
CA ILE A 55 -38.05 -35.37 -11.78
C ILE A 55 -37.64 -34.18 -10.91
N TYR A 56 -37.52 -34.35 -9.58
CA TYR A 56 -37.01 -33.30 -8.70
C TYR A 56 -35.63 -32.79 -9.18
N THR A 57 -34.72 -33.70 -9.51
CA THR A 57 -33.36 -33.39 -9.97
C THR A 57 -33.36 -32.60 -11.28
N LEU A 58 -34.17 -33.01 -12.27
CA LEU A 58 -34.27 -32.32 -13.57
C LEU A 58 -34.87 -30.93 -13.42
N VAL A 59 -35.95 -30.79 -12.64
CA VAL A 59 -36.62 -29.49 -12.45
C VAL A 59 -35.71 -28.53 -11.69
N PHE A 60 -35.03 -28.97 -10.63
CA PHE A 60 -34.03 -28.15 -9.96
C PHE A 60 -32.87 -27.75 -10.89
N ASN A 61 -32.41 -28.63 -11.78
CA ASN A 61 -31.41 -28.27 -12.79
C ASN A 61 -31.94 -27.23 -13.78
N ALA A 62 -33.13 -27.42 -14.36
CA ALA A 62 -33.75 -26.45 -15.27
C ALA A 62 -33.94 -25.09 -14.58
N CYS A 63 -34.37 -25.09 -13.32
CA CYS A 63 -34.48 -23.90 -12.51
C CYS A 63 -33.12 -23.21 -12.32
N ALA A 64 -32.07 -23.99 -12.01
CA ALA A 64 -30.71 -23.49 -11.84
C ALA A 64 -30.15 -22.83 -13.12
N GLN A 65 -30.50 -23.36 -14.30
CA GLN A 65 -30.03 -22.82 -15.58
C GLN A 65 -30.79 -21.56 -16.02
N LEU A 66 -32.09 -21.47 -15.71
CA LEU A 66 -32.91 -20.30 -16.05
C LEU A 66 -32.62 -19.09 -15.17
N ALA A 67 -32.35 -19.30 -13.87
CA ALA A 67 -32.01 -18.26 -12.91
C ALA A 67 -32.92 -17.01 -12.94
N ASN A 68 -34.22 -17.20 -13.22
CA ASN A 68 -35.24 -16.14 -13.28
C ASN A 68 -36.29 -16.26 -12.16
N ASP A 69 -37.08 -15.21 -11.94
CA ASP A 69 -38.07 -15.15 -10.86
C ASP A 69 -39.13 -16.26 -10.94
N ARG A 70 -39.49 -16.72 -12.15
CA ARG A 70 -40.44 -17.82 -12.35
C ARG A 70 -39.86 -19.13 -11.82
N ALA A 71 -38.66 -19.45 -12.27
CA ALA A 71 -37.96 -20.66 -11.89
C ALA A 71 -37.66 -20.71 -10.39
N MET A 72 -37.41 -19.55 -9.76
CA MET A 72 -37.26 -19.44 -8.30
C MET A 72 -38.53 -19.86 -7.58
N LYS A 73 -39.70 -19.32 -7.97
CA LYS A 73 -41.00 -19.66 -7.36
C LYS A 73 -41.33 -21.14 -7.48
N ILE A 74 -41.07 -21.73 -8.66
CA ILE A 74 -41.30 -23.16 -8.90
C ILE A 74 -40.38 -24.01 -8.01
N GLY A 75 -39.08 -23.66 -7.96
CA GLY A 75 -38.11 -24.34 -7.10
C GLY A 75 -38.44 -24.24 -5.60
N GLU A 76 -38.89 -23.08 -5.14
CA GLU A 76 -39.29 -22.86 -3.74
C GLU A 76 -40.54 -23.66 -3.38
N LYS A 77 -41.55 -23.69 -4.25
CA LYS A 77 -42.75 -24.49 -4.06
C LYS A 77 -42.40 -25.97 -3.92
N LEU A 78 -41.57 -26.48 -4.83
CA LEU A 78 -41.08 -27.86 -4.80
C LEU A 78 -40.34 -28.19 -3.49
N LEU A 79 -39.49 -27.29 -3.01
CA LEU A 79 -38.76 -27.46 -1.75
C LEU A 79 -39.66 -27.51 -0.53
N GLN A 80 -40.72 -26.69 -0.48
CA GLN A 80 -41.67 -26.68 0.63
C GLN A 80 -42.53 -27.96 0.65
N GLU A 81 -42.99 -28.40 -0.52
CA GLU A 81 -43.86 -29.56 -0.69
C GLU A 81 -43.08 -30.89 -0.68
N MET A 82 -41.74 -30.87 -0.71
CA MET A 82 -40.91 -32.07 -0.79
C MET A 82 -41.08 -32.98 0.43
N PRO A 83 -41.46 -34.26 0.26
CA PRO A 83 -41.56 -35.21 1.37
C PRO A 83 -40.19 -35.61 1.96
N ASP A 84 -40.21 -36.11 3.21
CA ASP A 84 -39.00 -36.38 4.00
C ASP A 84 -38.07 -37.44 3.38
N ASN A 85 -38.59 -38.39 2.61
CA ASN A 85 -37.78 -39.40 1.91
C ASN A 85 -36.86 -38.76 0.87
N TYR A 86 -37.36 -37.79 0.08
CA TYR A 86 -36.56 -37.07 -0.92
C TYR A 86 -35.66 -35.99 -0.31
N ARG A 87 -36.01 -35.46 0.88
CA ARG A 87 -35.10 -34.62 1.70
C ARG A 87 -33.90 -35.37 2.25
N ASN A 88 -33.97 -36.69 2.31
CA ASN A 88 -32.87 -37.58 2.71
C ASN A 88 -32.13 -38.18 1.51
N ASP A 89 -32.60 -37.95 0.27
CA ASP A 89 -31.91 -38.35 -0.95
C ASP A 89 -30.84 -37.29 -1.30
N ASN A 90 -29.59 -37.73 -1.32
CA ASN A 90 -28.45 -36.84 -1.54
C ASN A 90 -28.46 -36.24 -2.96
N VAL A 91 -28.97 -36.95 -3.96
CA VAL A 91 -29.01 -36.47 -5.35
C VAL A 91 -29.97 -35.30 -5.46
N VAL A 92 -31.18 -35.48 -4.94
CA VAL A 92 -32.22 -34.43 -4.91
C VAL A 92 -31.74 -33.22 -4.12
N SER A 93 -31.15 -33.46 -2.94
CA SER A 93 -30.64 -32.42 -2.05
C SER A 93 -29.50 -31.61 -2.68
N ASN A 94 -28.57 -32.26 -3.38
CA ASN A 94 -27.46 -31.59 -4.07
C ASN A 94 -27.96 -30.76 -5.26
N SER A 95 -28.92 -31.26 -6.04
CA SER A 95 -29.54 -30.50 -7.13
C SER A 95 -30.33 -29.29 -6.62
N ALA A 96 -31.01 -29.43 -5.49
CA ALA A 96 -31.68 -28.31 -4.83
C ALA A 96 -30.67 -27.25 -4.33
N ILE A 97 -29.54 -27.66 -3.75
CA ILE A 97 -28.47 -26.72 -3.38
C ILE A 97 -27.92 -26.01 -4.62
N HIS A 98 -27.62 -26.74 -5.70
CA HIS A 98 -27.12 -26.15 -6.95
C HIS A 98 -28.09 -25.12 -7.53
N MET A 99 -29.38 -25.41 -7.49
CA MET A 99 -30.43 -24.47 -7.85
C MET A 99 -30.44 -23.23 -6.95
N LEU A 100 -30.42 -23.42 -5.62
CA LEU A 100 -30.44 -22.32 -4.67
C LEU A 100 -29.20 -21.42 -4.79
N ILE A 101 -28.02 -21.98 -5.10
CA ILE A 101 -26.80 -21.22 -5.40
C ILE A 101 -27.01 -20.24 -6.57
N LYS A 102 -27.88 -20.56 -7.53
CA LYS A 102 -28.09 -19.75 -8.74
C LYS A 102 -29.10 -18.61 -8.57
N PHE A 103 -30.02 -18.68 -7.61
CA PHE A 103 -31.14 -17.72 -7.48
C PHE A 103 -30.86 -16.53 -6.58
N ASP A 104 -30.12 -16.72 -5.49
CA ASP A 104 -29.68 -15.60 -4.65
C ASP A 104 -28.47 -16.06 -3.85
N GLU A 105 -27.40 -15.27 -3.86
CA GLU A 105 -26.18 -15.57 -3.12
C GLU A 105 -26.51 -15.63 -1.61
N ILE A 106 -27.15 -14.63 -1.02
CA ILE A 106 -26.97 -14.35 0.43
C ILE A 106 -27.79 -15.24 1.39
N GLU A 107 -29.06 -15.55 1.09
CA GLU A 107 -29.95 -16.30 2.01
C GLU A 107 -30.05 -17.81 1.72
N SER A 108 -29.72 -18.21 0.50
CA SER A 108 -29.84 -19.57 -0.03
C SER A 108 -29.17 -20.67 0.80
N PRO A 109 -27.95 -20.52 1.36
CA PRO A 109 -27.33 -21.56 2.17
C PRO A 109 -28.06 -21.79 3.51
N LYS A 110 -28.59 -20.72 4.12
CA LYS A 110 -29.32 -20.81 5.39
C LYS A 110 -30.64 -21.56 5.20
N ARG A 111 -31.29 -21.36 4.05
CA ARG A 111 -32.51 -22.07 3.66
C ARG A 111 -32.21 -23.53 3.32
N ALA A 112 -31.21 -23.79 2.49
CA ALA A 112 -30.77 -25.13 2.13
C ALA A 112 -30.37 -25.98 3.35
N GLY A 113 -29.56 -25.41 4.26
CA GLY A 113 -29.09 -26.10 5.45
C GLY A 113 -30.16 -26.44 6.49
N LYS A 114 -31.32 -25.75 6.46
CA LYS A 114 -32.49 -26.07 7.30
C LYS A 114 -33.41 -27.12 6.66
N LEU A 115 -33.45 -27.20 5.33
CA LEU A 115 -34.38 -28.03 4.59
C LEU A 115 -33.84 -29.46 4.35
N ILE A 116 -32.51 -29.63 4.30
CA ILE A 116 -31.83 -30.91 4.06
C ILE A 116 -31.46 -31.57 5.39
N ARG A 117 -31.95 -32.79 5.62
CA ARG A 117 -31.79 -33.51 6.90
C ARG A 117 -30.59 -34.47 6.91
N ASN A 118 -30.34 -35.17 5.80
CA ASN A 118 -29.16 -36.03 5.64
C ASN A 118 -28.12 -35.34 4.76
N LYS A 119 -26.97 -34.99 5.33
CA LYS A 119 -25.91 -34.26 4.63
C LYS A 119 -24.73 -35.20 4.44
N ASP A 120 -24.38 -35.49 3.19
CA ASP A 120 -23.14 -36.18 2.88
C ASP A 120 -21.98 -35.18 2.65
N ILE A 121 -20.80 -35.71 2.37
CA ILE A 121 -19.61 -34.89 2.10
C ILE A 121 -19.82 -33.92 0.92
N ILE A 122 -20.62 -34.30 -0.08
CA ILE A 122 -20.89 -33.46 -1.26
C ILE A 122 -21.83 -32.32 -0.87
N THR A 123 -22.87 -32.62 -0.10
CA THR A 123 -23.82 -31.64 0.45
C THR A 123 -23.10 -30.62 1.34
N TYR A 124 -22.24 -31.08 2.25
CA TYR A 124 -21.43 -30.18 3.09
C TYR A 124 -20.47 -29.33 2.27
N GLY A 125 -19.78 -29.92 1.28
CA GLY A 125 -18.88 -29.18 0.39
C GLY A 125 -19.62 -28.08 -0.39
N ALA A 126 -20.80 -28.39 -0.93
CA ALA A 126 -21.62 -27.41 -1.63
C ALA A 126 -22.04 -26.26 -0.69
N LEU A 127 -22.58 -26.57 0.49
CA LEU A 127 -22.98 -25.57 1.50
C LEU A 127 -21.81 -24.66 1.92
N MET A 128 -20.65 -25.25 2.23
CA MET A 128 -19.46 -24.49 2.65
C MET A 128 -18.95 -23.59 1.52
N ASN A 129 -18.94 -24.08 0.28
CA ASN A 129 -18.56 -23.27 -0.87
C ASN A 129 -19.53 -22.10 -1.06
N THR A 130 -20.84 -22.32 -0.89
CA THR A 130 -21.81 -21.22 -0.93
C THR A 130 -21.58 -20.20 0.20
N TYR A 131 -21.34 -20.65 1.43
CA TYR A 131 -21.00 -19.73 2.54
C TYR A 131 -19.74 -18.89 2.26
N ASN A 132 -18.72 -19.48 1.64
CA ASN A 132 -17.52 -18.77 1.20
C ASN A 132 -17.82 -17.74 0.10
N MET A 133 -18.72 -18.04 -0.84
CA MET A 133 -19.11 -17.08 -1.89
C MET A 133 -19.90 -15.89 -1.31
N ASN A 134 -20.70 -16.14 -0.27
CA ASN A 134 -21.61 -15.16 0.32
C ASN A 134 -21.00 -14.26 1.37
N SER A 135 -19.66 -14.19 1.46
CA SER A 135 -18.96 -13.40 2.48
C SER A 135 -19.31 -13.79 3.93
N GLU A 136 -19.74 -15.04 4.18
CA GLU A 136 -19.93 -15.62 5.52
C GLU A 136 -18.97 -16.82 5.79
N PRO A 137 -17.66 -16.72 5.50
CA PRO A 137 -16.74 -17.88 5.53
C PRO A 137 -16.59 -18.51 6.92
N TRP A 138 -16.89 -17.80 8.01
CA TRP A 138 -16.77 -18.34 9.37
C TRP A 138 -17.77 -19.46 9.66
N LYS A 139 -18.87 -19.57 8.91
CA LYS A 139 -19.85 -20.65 9.05
C LYS A 139 -19.32 -22.00 8.59
N CYS A 140 -18.32 -22.00 7.71
CA CYS A 140 -17.61 -23.21 7.30
C CYS A 140 -17.00 -23.95 8.50
N PHE A 141 -16.58 -23.23 9.55
CA PHE A 141 -16.04 -23.86 10.75
C PHE A 141 -17.12 -24.53 11.60
N LYS A 142 -18.34 -23.98 11.67
CA LYS A 142 -19.45 -24.64 12.36
C LYS A 142 -19.83 -25.94 11.66
N ILE A 143 -19.84 -25.93 10.32
CA ILE A 143 -20.05 -27.12 9.51
C ILE A 143 -18.93 -28.14 9.72
N PHE A 144 -17.67 -27.70 9.76
CA PHE A 144 -16.54 -28.59 10.02
C PHE A 144 -16.66 -29.31 11.37
N GLU A 145 -17.04 -28.61 12.44
CA GLU A 145 -17.27 -29.23 13.75
C GLU A 145 -18.48 -30.19 13.71
N GLU A 146 -19.56 -29.88 12.96
CA GLU A 146 -20.68 -30.79 12.72
C GLU A 146 -20.22 -32.08 12.00
N MET A 147 -19.43 -31.95 10.93
CA MET A 147 -18.86 -33.09 10.20
C MET A 147 -17.95 -33.96 11.07
N LYS A 148 -17.19 -33.33 11.98
CA LYS A 148 -16.32 -34.02 12.94
C LYS A 148 -17.13 -34.80 13.98
N GLN A 149 -18.19 -34.20 14.52
CA GLN A 149 -19.12 -34.88 15.45
C GLN A 149 -19.81 -36.09 14.81
N GLN A 150 -20.08 -36.02 13.51
CA GLN A 150 -20.66 -37.10 12.73
C GLN A 150 -19.64 -38.12 12.22
N ASN A 151 -18.35 -37.96 12.55
CA ASN A 151 -17.23 -38.81 12.10
C ASN A 151 -17.14 -38.96 10.56
N ILE A 152 -17.46 -37.90 9.82
CA ILE A 152 -17.35 -37.90 8.35
C ILE A 152 -15.88 -37.68 7.96
N VAL A 153 -15.32 -38.62 7.17
CA VAL A 153 -13.95 -38.50 6.64
C VAL A 153 -13.90 -37.41 5.58
N LEU A 154 -13.07 -36.40 5.80
CA LEU A 154 -12.91 -35.25 4.92
C LEU A 154 -11.98 -35.57 3.75
N ASN A 155 -12.34 -35.16 2.53
CA ASN A 155 -11.51 -35.29 1.35
C ASN A 155 -10.77 -33.97 1.02
N GLY A 156 -9.83 -34.01 0.07
CA GLY A 156 -9.07 -32.83 -0.36
C GLY A 156 -9.93 -31.66 -0.87
N ILE A 157 -11.15 -31.90 -1.35
CA ILE A 157 -12.07 -30.83 -1.78
C ILE A 157 -12.55 -30.03 -0.57
N ILE A 158 -13.01 -30.71 0.50
CA ILE A 158 -13.47 -30.01 1.71
C ILE A 158 -12.31 -29.27 2.38
N TRP A 159 -11.12 -29.87 2.44
CA TRP A 159 -9.95 -29.19 2.97
C TRP A 159 -9.59 -27.93 2.18
N ASN A 160 -9.66 -27.96 0.85
CA ASN A 160 -9.46 -26.76 0.02
C ASN A 160 -10.52 -25.68 0.30
N ILE A 161 -11.78 -26.05 0.50
CA ILE A 161 -12.85 -25.10 0.84
C ILE A 161 -12.61 -24.47 2.22
N LEU A 162 -12.16 -25.25 3.21
CA LEU A 162 -11.77 -24.76 4.54
C LEU A 162 -10.56 -23.84 4.49
N ILE A 163 -9.52 -24.19 3.74
CA ILE A 163 -8.36 -23.32 3.52
C ILE A 163 -8.78 -22.02 2.82
N GLY A 164 -9.71 -22.11 1.86
CA GLY A 164 -10.35 -20.96 1.23
C GLY A 164 -11.07 -20.06 2.24
N ALA A 165 -11.85 -20.64 3.16
CA ALA A 165 -12.51 -19.92 4.25
C ALA A 165 -11.48 -19.22 5.16
N CYS A 166 -10.44 -19.93 5.60
CA CYS A 166 -9.31 -19.39 6.34
C CYS A 166 -8.63 -18.22 5.60
N SER A 167 -8.46 -18.33 4.28
CA SER A 167 -7.85 -17.30 3.45
C SER A 167 -8.71 -16.03 3.36
N GLN A 168 -10.04 -16.17 3.28
CA GLN A 168 -10.95 -15.03 3.29
C GLN A 168 -11.02 -14.35 4.66
N ILE A 169 -11.01 -15.16 5.73
CA ILE A 169 -11.08 -14.67 7.10
C ILE A 169 -9.77 -14.02 7.52
N GLY A 170 -8.64 -14.55 7.05
CA GLY A 170 -7.30 -14.02 7.32
C GLY A 170 -6.75 -14.31 8.72
N MET A 171 -7.46 -15.06 9.56
CA MET A 171 -7.09 -15.28 10.97
C MET A 171 -6.03 -16.36 11.17
N ILE A 172 -4.82 -15.97 11.61
CA ILE A 172 -3.65 -16.86 11.74
C ILE A 172 -3.91 -18.03 12.69
N ARG A 173 -4.45 -17.78 13.89
CA ARG A 173 -4.66 -18.81 14.92
C ARG A 173 -5.65 -19.90 14.47
N ARG A 174 -6.75 -19.48 13.85
CA ARG A 174 -7.76 -20.37 13.26
C ARG A 174 -7.17 -21.19 12.11
N SER A 175 -6.39 -20.54 11.24
CA SER A 175 -5.69 -21.23 10.15
C SER A 175 -4.75 -22.31 10.65
N HIS A 176 -4.03 -22.07 11.75
CA HIS A 176 -3.21 -23.10 12.40
C HIS A 176 -4.05 -24.30 12.86
N TYR A 177 -5.10 -24.06 13.65
CA TYR A 177 -5.97 -25.12 14.14
C TYR A 177 -6.50 -26.00 13.00
N ILE A 178 -6.93 -25.41 11.89
CA ILE A 178 -7.45 -26.17 10.74
C ILE A 178 -6.34 -26.95 10.04
N ILE A 179 -5.15 -26.36 9.85
CA ILE A 179 -4.03 -27.02 9.18
C ILE A 179 -3.51 -28.21 9.98
N ASP A 180 -3.43 -28.09 11.30
CA ASP A 180 -2.94 -29.17 12.17
C ASP A 180 -3.84 -30.41 12.14
N GLN A 181 -5.07 -30.27 11.65
CA GLN A 181 -6.03 -31.37 11.46
C GLN A 181 -5.96 -32.00 10.06
N ILE A 182 -5.20 -31.43 9.12
CA ILE A 182 -5.08 -31.96 7.76
C ILE A 182 -4.14 -33.18 7.77
N PRO A 183 -4.57 -34.35 7.28
CA PRO A 183 -3.70 -35.51 7.11
C PRO A 183 -2.47 -35.20 6.24
N SER A 184 -1.31 -35.74 6.62
CA SER A 184 -0.02 -35.43 5.96
C SER A 184 0.02 -35.77 4.46
N ASP A 185 -0.68 -36.81 4.05
CA ASP A 185 -0.86 -37.22 2.66
C ASP A 185 -1.62 -36.15 1.85
N ILE A 186 -2.74 -35.66 2.39
CA ILE A 186 -3.52 -34.58 1.79
C ILE A 186 -2.73 -33.26 1.79
N GLN A 187 -2.00 -32.97 2.86
CA GLN A 187 -1.19 -31.75 2.96
C GLN A 187 -0.09 -31.69 1.88
N ASN A 188 0.42 -32.84 1.45
CA ASN A 188 1.41 -32.97 0.39
C ASN A 188 0.82 -32.89 -1.03
N GLU A 189 -0.52 -32.88 -1.18
CA GLU A 189 -1.14 -32.64 -2.47
C GLU A 189 -0.84 -31.23 -2.96
N LYS A 190 -0.33 -31.11 -4.20
CA LYS A 190 0.06 -29.82 -4.79
C LYS A 190 -1.05 -28.77 -4.78
N GLN A 191 -2.31 -29.20 -4.95
CA GLN A 191 -3.46 -28.30 -4.89
C GLN A 191 -3.62 -27.70 -3.50
N ILE A 192 -3.52 -28.53 -2.45
CA ILE A 192 -3.56 -28.10 -1.05
C ILE A 192 -2.38 -27.19 -0.74
N GLN A 193 -1.15 -27.54 -1.14
CA GLN A 193 0.03 -26.70 -0.95
C GLN A 193 -0.13 -25.31 -1.60
N ASN A 194 -0.68 -25.23 -2.82
CA ASN A 194 -0.96 -23.95 -3.48
C ASN A 194 -2.01 -23.12 -2.70
N SER A 195 -3.08 -23.76 -2.22
CA SER A 195 -4.09 -23.12 -1.37
C SER A 195 -3.50 -22.61 -0.05
N LEU A 196 -2.59 -23.38 0.57
CA LEU A 196 -1.89 -23.01 1.79
C LEU A 196 -0.95 -21.81 1.57
N ILE A 197 -0.20 -21.77 0.46
CA ILE A 197 0.63 -20.61 0.09
C ILE A 197 -0.24 -19.35 0.00
N HIS A 198 -1.37 -19.43 -0.70
CA HIS A 198 -2.29 -18.31 -0.84
C HIS A 198 -2.90 -17.88 0.50
N MET A 199 -3.31 -18.84 1.33
CA MET A 199 -3.90 -18.59 2.64
C MET A 199 -2.90 -17.91 3.59
N TRP A 200 -1.70 -18.47 3.75
CA TRP A 200 -0.67 -17.89 4.62
C TRP A 200 -0.26 -16.49 4.18
N SER A 201 -0.20 -16.26 2.86
CA SER A 201 0.06 -14.92 2.31
C SER A 201 -1.03 -13.92 2.68
N LYS A 202 -2.32 -14.30 2.62
CA LYS A 202 -3.44 -13.44 3.05
C LYS A 202 -3.49 -13.22 4.57
N CYS A 203 -3.02 -14.18 5.34
CA CYS A 203 -2.90 -14.04 6.79
C CYS A 203 -1.71 -13.16 7.21
N GLY A 204 -0.90 -12.66 6.28
CA GLY A 204 0.30 -11.86 6.56
C GLY A 204 1.52 -12.68 7.00
N SER A 205 1.47 -14.01 6.95
CA SER A 205 2.59 -14.89 7.32
C SER A 205 3.35 -15.36 6.07
N ILE A 206 4.01 -14.41 5.40
CA ILE A 206 4.69 -14.66 4.13
C ILE A 206 5.82 -15.70 4.23
N GLU A 207 6.50 -15.79 5.38
CA GLU A 207 7.56 -16.77 5.63
C GLU A 207 7.04 -18.22 5.53
N LYS A 208 5.86 -18.51 6.11
CA LYS A 208 5.24 -19.83 6.00
C LYS A 208 4.85 -20.15 4.57
N ALA A 209 4.32 -19.17 3.84
CA ALA A 209 4.02 -19.33 2.42
C ALA A 209 5.29 -19.64 1.61
N GLN A 210 6.40 -18.97 1.88
CA GLN A 210 7.70 -19.24 1.25
C GLN A 210 8.24 -20.63 1.59
N ASN A 211 8.13 -21.07 2.84
CA ASN A 211 8.61 -22.39 3.27
C ASN A 211 7.84 -23.50 2.55
N ILE A 212 6.51 -23.38 2.45
CA ILE A 212 5.69 -24.32 1.67
C ILE A 212 6.09 -24.25 0.19
N TYR A 213 6.20 -23.04 -0.39
CA TYR A 213 6.63 -22.87 -1.78
C TYR A 213 7.98 -23.55 -2.08
N LYS A 214 8.94 -23.44 -1.16
CA LYS A 214 10.25 -24.10 -1.26
C LYS A 214 10.13 -25.63 -1.19
N SER A 215 9.20 -26.17 -0.40
CA SER A 215 8.96 -27.61 -0.29
C SER A 215 8.25 -28.24 -1.50
N VAL A 216 7.53 -27.46 -2.31
CA VAL A 216 6.77 -28.01 -3.47
C VAL A 216 7.72 -28.55 -4.54
N TYR A 217 7.67 -29.86 -4.78
CA TYR A 217 8.38 -30.52 -5.87
C TYR A 217 7.68 -30.29 -7.23
N ASN A 218 8.46 -30.06 -8.29
CA ASN A 218 7.97 -29.81 -9.65
C ASN A 218 6.87 -28.72 -9.72
N ARG A 219 7.26 -27.48 -9.39
CA ARG A 219 6.38 -26.31 -9.30
C ARG A 219 5.73 -26.01 -10.65
N ASN A 220 4.42 -25.81 -10.65
CA ASN A 220 3.66 -25.46 -11.86
C ASN A 220 3.29 -23.97 -11.86
N LYS A 221 2.58 -23.53 -12.91
CA LYS A 221 2.12 -22.14 -13.07
C LYS A 221 1.33 -21.61 -11.86
N VAL A 222 0.53 -22.46 -11.21
CA VAL A 222 -0.31 -22.08 -10.06
C VAL A 222 0.57 -21.83 -8.83
N THR A 223 1.58 -22.68 -8.59
CA THR A 223 2.51 -22.52 -7.46
C THR A 223 3.31 -21.22 -7.54
N TYR A 224 3.86 -20.88 -8.72
CA TYR A 224 4.54 -19.60 -8.92
C TYR A 224 3.59 -18.41 -8.76
N THR A 225 2.42 -18.48 -9.40
CA THR A 225 1.44 -17.38 -9.35
C THR A 225 0.95 -17.12 -7.92
N ALA A 226 0.70 -18.18 -7.12
CA ALA A 226 0.29 -18.04 -5.72
C ALA A 226 1.35 -17.31 -4.89
N MET A 227 2.64 -17.62 -5.09
CA MET A 227 3.73 -16.99 -4.37
C MET A 227 4.00 -15.55 -4.83
N ILE A 228 3.95 -15.27 -6.14
CA ILE A 228 4.06 -13.92 -6.71
C ILE A 228 2.93 -13.03 -6.17
N ASN A 229 1.69 -13.54 -6.16
CA ASN A 229 0.56 -12.85 -5.56
C ASN A 229 0.77 -12.61 -4.06
N GLY A 230 1.29 -13.62 -3.36
CA GLY A 230 1.59 -13.52 -1.94
C GLY A 230 2.57 -12.41 -1.61
N PHE A 231 3.65 -12.29 -2.39
CA PHE A 231 4.58 -11.17 -2.28
C PHE A 231 3.88 -9.82 -2.54
N GLY A 232 3.05 -9.72 -3.58
CA GLY A 232 2.31 -8.50 -3.90
C GLY A 232 1.30 -8.05 -2.84
N LEU A 233 0.66 -9.00 -2.14
CA LEU A 233 -0.24 -8.71 -1.02
C LEU A 233 0.49 -8.19 0.21
N ASN A 234 1.76 -8.56 0.38
CA ASN A 234 2.59 -8.20 1.54
C ASN A 234 3.56 -7.04 1.21
N GLY A 235 3.36 -6.31 0.10
CA GLY A 235 4.19 -5.15 -0.27
C GLY A 235 5.61 -5.49 -0.73
N MET A 236 5.90 -6.77 -1.01
CA MET A 236 7.21 -7.27 -1.42
C MET A 236 7.35 -7.28 -2.95
N GLY A 237 7.20 -6.10 -3.56
CA GLY A 237 7.13 -5.97 -5.02
C GLY A 237 8.38 -6.42 -5.77
N TYR A 238 9.57 -6.20 -5.21
CA TYR A 238 10.83 -6.61 -5.85
C TYR A 238 10.97 -8.13 -5.89
N GLU A 239 10.65 -8.81 -4.80
CA GLU A 239 10.65 -10.26 -4.68
C GLU A 239 9.62 -10.89 -5.63
N ALA A 240 8.45 -10.25 -5.78
CA ALA A 240 7.46 -10.66 -6.78
C ALA A 240 8.01 -10.58 -8.22
N ILE A 241 8.72 -9.49 -8.56
CA ILE A 241 9.34 -9.29 -9.88
C ILE A 241 10.47 -10.30 -10.11
N GLU A 242 11.32 -10.52 -9.11
CA GLU A 242 12.42 -11.47 -9.21
C GLU A 242 11.89 -12.88 -9.47
N LEU A 243 10.90 -13.32 -8.68
CA LEU A 243 10.28 -14.62 -8.85
C LEU A 243 9.57 -14.75 -10.21
N TYR A 244 8.92 -13.69 -10.67
CA TYR A 244 8.32 -13.63 -12.00
C TYR A 244 9.37 -13.79 -13.12
N LYS A 245 10.55 -13.18 -12.98
CA LYS A 245 11.65 -13.32 -13.94
C LYS A 245 12.26 -14.73 -13.93
N GLN A 246 12.36 -15.36 -12.75
CA GLN A 246 12.83 -16.74 -12.61
C GLN A 246 11.82 -17.76 -13.14
N MET A 247 10.53 -17.43 -13.19
CA MET A 247 9.49 -18.29 -13.72
C MET A 247 9.68 -18.53 -15.23
N PRO A 248 9.73 -19.79 -15.70
CA PRO A 248 9.87 -20.12 -17.11
C PRO A 248 8.79 -19.44 -17.96
N ASN A 249 9.19 -18.83 -19.08
CA ASN A 249 8.29 -18.04 -19.93
C ASN A 249 7.02 -18.80 -20.36
N HIS A 250 7.14 -20.09 -20.67
CA HIS A 250 6.02 -20.94 -21.10
C HIS A 250 4.98 -21.21 -20.00
N LEU A 251 5.30 -20.98 -18.72
CA LEU A 251 4.37 -21.13 -17.60
C LEU A 251 3.59 -19.84 -17.31
N ARG A 252 4.08 -18.68 -17.78
CA ARG A 252 3.48 -17.38 -17.49
C ARG A 252 2.14 -17.29 -18.20
N ASN A 253 1.12 -16.81 -17.48
CA ASN A 253 -0.21 -16.59 -18.04
C ASN A 253 -0.76 -15.22 -17.63
N GLU A 254 -1.95 -14.88 -18.13
CA GLU A 254 -2.68 -13.65 -17.81
C GLU A 254 -2.70 -13.35 -16.30
N ILE A 255 -3.00 -14.37 -15.47
CA ILE A 255 -3.11 -14.21 -14.01
C ILE A 255 -1.74 -13.88 -13.40
N THR A 256 -0.67 -14.55 -13.83
CA THR A 256 0.69 -14.24 -13.35
C THR A 256 1.09 -12.80 -13.65
N HIS A 257 0.78 -12.31 -14.87
CA HIS A 257 1.04 -10.93 -15.27
C HIS A 257 0.28 -9.93 -14.40
N ILE A 258 -1.00 -10.19 -14.13
CA ILE A 258 -1.83 -9.36 -13.24
C ILE A 258 -1.25 -9.33 -11.83
N CYS A 259 -0.84 -10.49 -11.28
CA CYS A 259 -0.28 -10.56 -9.94
C CYS A 259 1.02 -9.73 -9.78
N VAL A 260 1.93 -9.80 -10.76
CA VAL A 260 3.17 -9.01 -10.69
C VAL A 260 2.91 -7.51 -10.91
N LEU A 261 1.98 -7.12 -11.78
CA LEU A 261 1.59 -5.71 -11.96
C LEU A 261 0.93 -5.14 -10.69
N ASN A 262 0.07 -5.92 -10.03
CA ASN A 262 -0.50 -5.56 -8.73
C ASN A 262 0.58 -5.43 -7.65
N ALA A 263 1.57 -6.33 -7.63
CA ALA A 263 2.70 -6.24 -6.71
C ALA A 263 3.50 -4.94 -6.93
N CYS A 264 3.74 -4.56 -8.19
CA CYS A 264 4.36 -3.28 -8.52
C CYS A 264 3.50 -2.10 -8.05
N SER A 265 2.18 -2.14 -8.28
CA SER A 265 1.24 -1.08 -7.87
C SER A 265 1.25 -0.87 -6.36
N HIS A 266 1.15 -1.96 -5.59
CA HIS A 266 1.16 -1.90 -4.12
C HIS A 266 2.50 -1.43 -3.54
N SER A 267 3.59 -1.61 -4.29
CA SER A 267 4.95 -1.29 -3.85
C SER A 267 5.50 0.02 -4.45
N GLY A 268 4.72 0.76 -5.24
CA GLY A 268 5.17 2.02 -5.83
C GLY A 268 6.10 1.88 -7.05
N LEU A 269 6.20 0.69 -7.66
CA LEU A 269 7.20 0.36 -8.67
C LEU A 269 6.71 0.62 -10.11
N LEU A 270 6.47 1.89 -10.44
CA LEU A 270 5.91 2.31 -11.73
C LEU A 270 6.71 1.82 -12.93
N HIS A 271 8.01 2.11 -12.95
CA HIS A 271 8.85 1.86 -14.12
C HIS A 271 8.95 0.35 -14.40
N GLN A 272 9.01 -0.45 -13.34
CA GLN A 272 8.98 -1.90 -13.44
C GLN A 272 7.63 -2.39 -13.95
N ALA A 273 6.51 -1.81 -13.49
CA ALA A 273 5.18 -2.13 -14.02
C ALA A 273 5.06 -1.82 -15.51
N GLN A 274 5.52 -0.65 -15.97
CA GLN A 274 5.53 -0.25 -17.38
C GLN A 274 6.38 -1.19 -18.23
N ASN A 275 7.56 -1.55 -17.77
CA ASN A 275 8.43 -2.51 -18.48
C ASN A 275 7.77 -3.87 -18.63
N ILE A 276 7.24 -4.42 -17.54
CA ILE A 276 6.54 -5.72 -17.57
C ILE A 276 5.31 -5.64 -18.47
N PHE A 277 4.53 -4.55 -18.38
CA PHE A 277 3.37 -4.33 -19.24
C PHE A 277 3.76 -4.36 -20.72
N ASN A 278 4.82 -3.65 -21.09
CA ASN A 278 5.31 -3.60 -22.47
C ASN A 278 5.82 -4.94 -22.98
N GLU A 279 6.48 -5.74 -22.13
CA GLU A 279 6.97 -7.08 -22.45
C GLU A 279 5.85 -8.12 -22.71
N ILE A 280 4.63 -7.88 -22.22
CA ILE A 280 3.51 -8.81 -22.43
C ILE A 280 3.06 -8.76 -23.90
N PRO A 281 3.14 -9.89 -24.64
CA PRO A 281 2.85 -9.91 -26.07
C PRO A 281 1.36 -9.72 -26.37
N PHE A 282 0.48 -10.36 -25.59
CA PHE A 282 -0.97 -10.29 -25.75
C PHE A 282 -1.60 -9.70 -24.49
N LYS A 283 -2.04 -8.45 -24.60
CA LYS A 283 -2.64 -7.69 -23.49
C LYS A 283 -4.15 -7.82 -23.56
N THR A 284 -4.73 -8.51 -22.58
CA THR A 284 -6.17 -8.63 -22.44
C THR A 284 -6.75 -7.42 -21.71
N GLU A 285 -8.08 -7.29 -21.76
CA GLU A 285 -8.85 -6.30 -21.00
C GLU A 285 -8.45 -6.23 -19.51
N LYS A 286 -8.22 -7.37 -18.86
CA LYS A 286 -7.84 -7.43 -17.44
C LYS A 286 -6.43 -6.88 -17.18
N ILE A 287 -5.50 -7.09 -18.10
CA ILE A 287 -4.13 -6.57 -17.99
C ILE A 287 -4.15 -5.04 -18.16
N TYR A 288 -4.92 -4.51 -19.13
CA TYR A 288 -5.15 -3.07 -19.25
C TYR A 288 -5.79 -2.49 -17.99
N THR A 289 -6.85 -3.13 -17.47
CA THR A 289 -7.52 -2.70 -16.22
C THR A 289 -6.53 -2.60 -15.06
N THR A 290 -5.65 -3.60 -14.91
CA THR A 290 -4.63 -3.64 -13.85
C THR A 290 -3.60 -2.53 -14.00
N MET A 291 -3.17 -2.25 -15.23
CA MET A 291 -2.22 -1.16 -15.50
C MET A 291 -2.85 0.21 -15.25
N ILE A 292 -4.12 0.39 -15.62
CA ILE A 292 -4.89 1.61 -15.33
C ILE A 292 -5.03 1.80 -13.81
N ASP A 293 -5.37 0.76 -13.05
CA ASP A 293 -5.39 0.82 -11.58
C ASP A 293 -4.02 1.19 -11.01
N CYS A 294 -2.95 0.59 -11.54
CA CYS A 294 -1.58 0.91 -11.17
C CYS A 294 -1.26 2.40 -11.37
N LEU A 295 -1.48 2.93 -12.58
CA LEU A 295 -1.25 4.34 -12.91
C LEU A 295 -2.12 5.28 -12.07
N SER A 296 -3.40 4.91 -11.87
CA SER A 296 -4.37 5.67 -11.07
C SER A 296 -3.94 5.77 -9.61
N ARG A 297 -3.43 4.68 -9.02
CA ARG A 297 -2.91 4.64 -7.65
C ARG A 297 -1.58 5.37 -7.48
N LEU A 298 -0.76 5.39 -8.54
CA LEU A 298 0.53 6.08 -8.57
C LEU A 298 0.41 7.55 -8.98
N PHE A 299 -0.82 8.08 -9.07
CA PHE A 299 -1.13 9.48 -9.34
C PHE A 299 -0.70 9.98 -10.73
N ILE A 300 -0.57 9.08 -11.70
CA ILE A 300 -0.19 9.41 -13.09
C ILE A 300 -1.44 9.32 -13.95
N PHE A 301 -2.34 10.25 -13.69
CA PHE A 301 -3.65 10.28 -14.31
C PHE A 301 -3.59 10.47 -15.83
N ASP A 302 -2.69 11.33 -16.31
CA ASP A 302 -2.60 11.63 -17.75
C ASP A 302 -2.24 10.39 -18.56
N GLU A 303 -1.37 9.52 -18.04
CA GLU A 303 -1.06 8.24 -18.69
C GLU A 303 -2.22 7.24 -18.56
N ALA A 304 -2.89 7.19 -17.40
CA ALA A 304 -4.06 6.34 -17.20
C ALA A 304 -5.21 6.69 -18.17
N GLN A 305 -5.47 7.99 -18.35
CA GLN A 305 -6.48 8.50 -19.29
C GLN A 305 -6.10 8.18 -20.73
N LYS A 306 -4.84 8.43 -21.13
CA LYS A 306 -4.35 8.07 -22.47
C LYS A 306 -4.51 6.57 -22.74
N LEU A 307 -4.21 5.72 -21.76
CA LEU A 307 -4.30 4.27 -21.91
C LEU A 307 -5.75 3.80 -22.11
N ILE A 308 -6.71 4.42 -21.41
CA ILE A 308 -8.14 4.16 -21.65
C ILE A 308 -8.56 4.67 -23.03
N ASP A 309 -8.17 5.90 -23.40
CA ASP A 309 -8.54 6.49 -24.69
C ASP A 309 -7.97 5.67 -25.87
N GLU A 310 -6.77 5.10 -25.74
CA GLU A 310 -6.18 4.17 -26.70
C GLU A 310 -6.93 2.84 -26.75
N TYR A 311 -7.34 2.31 -25.60
CA TYR A 311 -8.12 1.08 -25.53
C TYR A 311 -9.50 1.25 -26.19
N GLU A 312 -10.20 2.36 -25.92
CA GLU A 312 -11.52 2.66 -26.51
C GLU A 312 -11.53 2.74 -28.04
N LYS A 313 -10.39 3.12 -28.66
CA LYS A 313 -10.29 3.18 -30.12
C LYS A 313 -10.41 1.82 -30.79
N THR A 314 -10.04 0.76 -30.09
CA THR A 314 -9.89 -0.58 -30.65
C THR A 314 -10.80 -1.62 -30.00
N ASN A 315 -11.19 -1.41 -28.74
CA ASN A 315 -11.92 -2.37 -27.92
C ASN A 315 -13.00 -1.66 -27.07
N SER A 316 -14.01 -2.42 -26.64
CA SER A 316 -14.99 -1.93 -25.68
C SER A 316 -14.40 -1.99 -24.27
N PRO A 317 -14.28 -0.87 -23.53
CA PRO A 317 -13.80 -0.86 -22.15
C PRO A 317 -14.78 -1.59 -21.23
N ASN A 318 -14.29 -2.02 -20.07
CA ASN A 318 -15.14 -2.55 -19.01
C ASN A 318 -15.44 -1.50 -17.93
N LEU A 319 -16.42 -1.80 -17.09
CA LEU A 319 -16.82 -0.94 -15.98
C LEU A 319 -15.68 -0.72 -14.96
N VAL A 320 -14.85 -1.74 -14.75
CA VAL A 320 -13.78 -1.71 -13.72
C VAL A 320 -12.67 -0.73 -14.10
N MET A 321 -12.31 -0.60 -15.38
CA MET A 321 -11.35 0.39 -15.89
C MET A 321 -11.76 1.81 -15.51
N TYR A 322 -13.04 2.13 -15.71
CA TYR A 322 -13.61 3.43 -15.36
C TYR A 322 -13.67 3.67 -13.85
N ILE A 323 -13.97 2.64 -13.06
CA ILE A 323 -13.90 2.71 -11.60
C ILE A 323 -12.47 2.97 -11.12
N CYS A 324 -11.48 2.29 -11.72
CA CYS A 324 -10.06 2.49 -11.41
C CYS A 324 -9.62 3.93 -11.75
N LEU A 325 -9.96 4.41 -12.95
CA LEU A 325 -9.67 5.78 -13.38
C LEU A 325 -10.33 6.83 -12.47
N LEU A 326 -11.60 6.63 -12.11
CA LEU A 326 -12.33 7.51 -11.18
C LEU A 326 -11.73 7.46 -9.77
N SER A 327 -11.19 6.33 -9.33
CA SER A 327 -10.49 6.25 -8.05
C SER A 327 -9.20 7.09 -8.03
N GLY A 328 -8.49 7.17 -9.17
CA GLY A 328 -7.29 7.99 -9.34
C GLY A 328 -7.56 9.49 -9.29
N THR A 329 -8.76 9.94 -9.68
CA THR A 329 -9.09 11.38 -9.66
C THR A 329 -9.33 11.95 -8.26
N ARG A 330 -9.48 11.08 -7.23
CA ARG A 330 -9.69 11.50 -5.83
C ARG A 330 -8.63 12.46 -5.33
N ASN A 331 -7.37 12.25 -5.74
CA ASN A 331 -6.25 13.03 -5.23
C ASN A 331 -5.95 14.28 -6.09
N ASN A 332 -6.44 14.32 -7.33
CA ASN A 332 -6.32 15.49 -8.21
C ASN A 332 -7.33 16.61 -7.87
N ARG A 333 -8.26 16.37 -6.93
CA ARG A 333 -9.31 17.31 -6.47
C ARG A 333 -10.13 17.96 -7.59
N ASN A 334 -10.15 17.38 -8.79
CA ASN A 334 -10.88 17.89 -9.94
C ASN A 334 -12.27 17.24 -10.02
N SER A 335 -13.24 17.85 -9.34
CA SER A 335 -14.61 17.34 -9.22
C SER A 335 -15.36 17.32 -10.56
N ASN A 336 -15.03 18.24 -11.48
CA ASN A 336 -15.62 18.33 -12.81
C ASN A 336 -15.18 17.19 -13.73
N LEU A 337 -13.88 16.86 -13.73
CA LEU A 337 -13.36 15.74 -14.50
C LEU A 337 -13.92 14.40 -14.00
N SER A 338 -13.95 14.22 -12.67
CA SER A 338 -14.52 13.03 -12.03
C SER A 338 -15.99 12.82 -12.41
N LYS A 339 -16.77 13.91 -12.49
CA LYS A 339 -18.16 13.88 -12.98
C LYS A 339 -18.26 13.44 -14.45
N LYS A 340 -17.37 13.92 -15.32
CA LYS A 340 -17.34 13.50 -16.75
C LYS A 340 -17.09 12.00 -16.88
N ILE A 341 -16.13 11.46 -16.14
CA ILE A 341 -15.79 10.03 -16.11
C ILE A 341 -16.99 9.22 -15.63
N TYR A 342 -17.63 9.62 -14.53
CA TYR A 342 -18.83 8.94 -14.02
C TYR A 342 -19.98 8.95 -15.02
N ASN A 343 -20.25 10.09 -15.68
CA ASN A 343 -21.32 10.19 -16.67
C ASN A 343 -21.04 9.29 -17.89
N ARG A 344 -19.78 9.25 -18.35
CA ARG A 344 -19.35 8.34 -19.41
C ARG A 344 -19.56 6.88 -19.00
N MET A 345 -19.13 6.51 -17.79
CA MET A 345 -19.36 5.19 -17.21
C MET A 345 -20.85 4.83 -17.14
N LYS A 346 -21.73 5.75 -16.71
CA LYS A 346 -23.18 5.56 -16.67
C LYS A 346 -23.79 5.36 -18.06
N SER A 347 -23.28 6.06 -19.07
CA SER A 347 -23.74 5.93 -20.46
C SER A 347 -23.35 4.60 -21.11
N LEU A 348 -22.18 4.07 -20.77
CA LEU A 348 -21.65 2.83 -21.36
C LEU A 348 -22.19 1.57 -20.67
N PHE A 349 -22.52 1.64 -19.38
CA PHE A 349 -22.93 0.48 -18.58
C PHE A 349 -24.27 0.70 -17.84
N PRO A 350 -25.38 0.99 -18.54
CA PRO A 350 -26.67 1.30 -17.90
C PRO A 350 -27.21 0.14 -17.05
N ASP A 351 -26.92 -1.11 -17.42
CA ASP A 351 -27.43 -2.30 -16.73
C ASP A 351 -26.61 -2.67 -15.47
N ALA A 352 -25.41 -2.11 -15.30
CA ALA A 352 -24.48 -2.49 -14.24
C ALA A 352 -24.72 -1.73 -12.91
N LYS A 353 -25.94 -1.83 -12.37
CA LYS A 353 -26.43 -1.03 -11.23
C LYS A 353 -25.48 -1.02 -10.02
N GLN A 354 -24.94 -2.16 -9.59
CA GLN A 354 -24.05 -2.25 -8.42
C GLN A 354 -22.70 -1.52 -8.62
N GLY A 355 -22.12 -1.64 -9.83
CA GLY A 355 -20.86 -0.96 -10.14
C GLY A 355 -21.06 0.54 -10.31
N LEU A 356 -22.20 0.97 -10.84
CA LEU A 356 -22.59 2.39 -10.88
C LEU A 356 -22.75 2.98 -9.48
N VAL A 357 -23.39 2.27 -8.54
CA VAL A 357 -23.44 2.69 -7.13
C VAL A 357 -22.03 2.84 -6.55
N SER A 358 -21.12 1.92 -6.84
CA SER A 358 -19.73 1.98 -6.37
C SER A 358 -18.99 3.21 -6.92
N GLY A 359 -19.16 3.51 -8.21
CA GLY A 359 -18.63 4.74 -8.81
C GLY A 359 -19.28 6.01 -8.26
N ALA A 360 -20.56 5.98 -7.93
CA ALA A 360 -21.27 7.12 -7.35
C ALA A 360 -20.75 7.45 -5.94
N ILE A 361 -20.45 6.41 -5.14
CA ILE A 361 -19.81 6.55 -3.83
C ILE A 361 -18.42 7.17 -3.98
N LEU A 362 -17.62 6.71 -4.94
CA LEU A 362 -16.30 7.30 -5.20
C LEU A 362 -16.42 8.78 -5.54
N LEU A 363 -17.29 9.16 -6.48
CA LEU A 363 -17.51 10.56 -6.86
C LEU A 363 -18.02 11.41 -5.69
N ALA A 364 -18.93 10.89 -4.86
CA ALA A 364 -19.39 11.57 -3.66
C ALA A 364 -18.25 11.81 -2.67
N ASN A 365 -17.36 10.83 -2.47
CA ASN A 365 -16.15 11.01 -1.64
C ASN A 365 -15.23 12.10 -2.21
N ILE A 366 -15.14 12.22 -3.55
CA ILE A 366 -14.38 13.30 -4.21
C ILE A 366 -15.03 14.66 -3.96
N TYR A 367 -16.35 14.79 -4.13
CA TYR A 367 -17.06 16.04 -3.80
C TYR A 367 -16.82 16.46 -2.35
N SER A 368 -16.89 15.51 -1.41
CA SER A 368 -16.59 15.76 -0.01
C SER A 368 -15.14 16.23 0.20
N SER A 369 -14.16 15.63 -0.50
CA SER A 369 -12.74 16.03 -0.38
C SER A 369 -12.42 17.45 -0.87
N VAL A 370 -13.26 18.01 -1.74
CA VAL A 370 -13.14 19.38 -2.27
C VAL A 370 -13.94 20.39 -1.42
N GLY A 371 -14.69 19.91 -0.42
CA GLY A 371 -15.55 20.73 0.45
C GLY A 371 -16.98 20.90 -0.05
N GLU A 372 -17.37 20.26 -1.15
CA GLU A 372 -18.74 20.27 -1.70
C GLU A 372 -19.63 19.21 -1.02
N HIS A 373 -19.78 19.29 0.31
CA HIS A 373 -20.41 18.24 1.13
C HIS A 373 -21.90 18.00 0.81
N GLN A 374 -22.70 19.07 0.73
CA GLN A 374 -24.13 18.98 0.40
C GLN A 374 -24.37 18.27 -0.95
N ARG A 375 -23.59 18.65 -1.96
CA ARG A 375 -23.64 18.05 -3.30
C ARG A 375 -23.26 16.57 -3.27
N ALA A 376 -22.30 16.17 -2.44
CA ALA A 376 -21.91 14.77 -2.26
C ALA A 376 -23.08 13.92 -1.73
N LYS A 377 -23.79 14.43 -0.71
CA LYS A 377 -24.94 13.77 -0.08
C LYS A 377 -26.11 13.64 -1.06
N ASP A 378 -26.51 14.73 -1.70
CA ASP A 378 -27.63 14.75 -2.65
C ASP A 378 -27.36 13.83 -3.85
N PHE A 379 -26.12 13.86 -4.35
CA PHE A 379 -25.71 12.98 -5.43
C PHE A 379 -25.74 11.51 -5.02
N ARG A 380 -25.19 11.15 -3.85
CA ARG A 380 -25.20 9.77 -3.37
C ARG A 380 -26.62 9.26 -3.14
N TYR A 381 -27.48 10.05 -2.48
CA TYR A 381 -28.86 9.67 -2.20
C TYR A 381 -29.68 9.49 -3.49
N SER A 382 -29.56 10.44 -4.43
CA SER A 382 -30.27 10.36 -5.71
C SER A 382 -29.86 9.13 -6.52
N GLN A 383 -28.56 8.81 -6.62
CA GLN A 383 -28.10 7.64 -7.37
C GLN A 383 -28.52 6.31 -6.74
N ILE A 384 -28.46 6.17 -5.40
CA ILE A 384 -28.91 4.95 -4.71
C ILE A 384 -30.41 4.72 -4.94
N LYS A 385 -31.22 5.80 -4.88
CA LYS A 385 -32.66 5.74 -5.10
C LYS A 385 -33.01 5.42 -6.56
N GLU A 386 -32.32 6.05 -7.51
CA GLU A 386 -32.49 5.83 -8.96
C GLU A 386 -32.15 4.38 -9.35
N LEU A 387 -31.01 3.86 -8.87
CA LEU A 387 -30.52 2.53 -9.20
C LEU A 387 -31.19 1.40 -8.38
N ARG A 388 -32.00 1.75 -7.37
CA ARG A 388 -32.71 0.81 -6.46
C ARG A 388 -31.81 -0.30 -5.91
N THR A 389 -30.57 0.04 -5.57
CA THR A 389 -29.53 -0.93 -5.22
C THR A 389 -28.90 -0.57 -3.88
N LYS A 390 -28.68 -1.57 -3.00
CA LYS A 390 -28.11 -1.37 -1.67
C LYS A 390 -26.57 -1.26 -1.73
N VAL A 391 -26.01 -0.44 -0.85
CA VAL A 391 -24.55 -0.32 -0.68
C VAL A 391 -24.02 -1.59 0.00
N LYS A 392 -22.92 -2.14 -0.53
CA LYS A 392 -22.23 -3.27 0.12
C LYS A 392 -21.68 -2.81 1.48
N LEU A 393 -22.07 -3.49 2.55
CA LEU A 393 -21.66 -3.14 3.91
C LEU A 393 -20.22 -3.62 4.19
N GLY A 394 -19.45 -2.77 4.88
CA GLY A 394 -18.18 -3.15 5.46
C GLY A 394 -18.42 -3.98 6.73
N LEU A 395 -17.83 -5.16 6.77
CA LEU A 395 -17.90 -6.08 7.90
C LEU A 395 -16.48 -6.30 8.40
N SER A 396 -16.27 -6.07 9.70
CA SER A 396 -15.02 -6.40 10.39
C SER A 396 -15.28 -7.52 11.38
N TRP A 397 -14.43 -8.54 11.42
CA TRP A 397 -14.60 -9.66 12.34
C TRP A 397 -13.34 -9.94 13.14
N THR A 398 -13.54 -10.54 14.30
CA THR A 398 -12.48 -10.83 15.28
C THR A 398 -12.78 -12.06 16.14
N ASP A 399 -11.75 -12.60 16.80
CA ASP A 399 -11.77 -13.81 17.63
C ASP A 399 -11.37 -13.48 19.08
N GLY A 400 -12.29 -12.80 19.77
CA GLY A 400 -12.11 -12.33 21.15
C GLY A 400 -12.32 -13.41 22.21
N SER A 401 -13.32 -14.29 22.01
CA SER A 401 -13.76 -15.30 23.00
C SER A 401 -13.64 -16.75 22.51
N GLY A 402 -13.02 -16.99 21.35
CA GLY A 402 -13.04 -18.29 20.67
C GLY A 402 -14.15 -18.40 19.62
N GLU A 403 -15.12 -17.48 19.60
CA GLU A 403 -16.10 -17.34 18.50
C GLU A 403 -15.76 -16.16 17.58
N ILE A 404 -16.04 -16.31 16.28
CA ILE A 404 -15.86 -15.24 15.29
C ILE A 404 -17.10 -14.35 15.34
N VAL A 405 -16.91 -13.11 15.79
CA VAL A 405 -17.95 -12.08 15.85
C VAL A 405 -17.67 -11.05 14.76
N GLY A 406 -18.70 -10.67 14.00
CA GLY A 406 -18.63 -9.65 12.96
C GLY A 406 -19.41 -8.41 13.37
N PHE A 407 -18.87 -7.24 13.03
CA PHE A 407 -19.46 -5.92 13.28
C PHE A 407 -19.63 -5.16 11.98
N THR A 408 -20.77 -4.48 11.82
CA THR A 408 -20.93 -3.42 10.82
C THR A 408 -20.67 -2.04 11.42
N ALA A 409 -20.61 -0.99 10.60
CA ALA A 409 -20.55 0.37 11.15
C ALA A 409 -21.88 0.72 11.84
N HIS A 410 -21.83 1.37 13.00
CA HIS A 410 -22.99 1.69 13.86
C HIS A 410 -23.76 0.45 14.33
N ASP A 411 -23.05 -0.64 14.60
CA ASP A 411 -23.67 -1.91 14.96
C ASP A 411 -24.04 -1.97 16.46
N HIS A 412 -25.34 -1.99 16.72
CA HIS A 412 -25.92 -2.19 18.05
C HIS A 412 -26.57 -3.57 18.23
N SER A 413 -26.37 -4.50 17.30
CA SER A 413 -27.00 -5.83 17.34
C SER A 413 -26.39 -6.76 18.39
N HIS A 414 -25.17 -6.47 18.86
CA HIS A 414 -24.47 -7.30 19.85
C HIS A 414 -25.02 -7.08 21.27
N LEU A 415 -25.16 -8.15 22.05
CA LEU A 415 -25.69 -8.11 23.43
C LEU A 415 -24.88 -7.18 24.34
N GLN A 416 -23.55 -7.14 24.17
CA GLN A 416 -22.64 -6.27 24.92
C GLN A 416 -22.39 -4.90 24.24
N SER A 417 -23.29 -4.43 23.37
CA SER A 417 -23.06 -3.18 22.61
C SER A 417 -22.71 -1.99 23.53
N ALA A 418 -23.45 -1.79 24.62
CA ALA A 418 -23.19 -0.68 25.55
C ALA A 418 -21.78 -0.71 26.16
N GLU A 419 -21.28 -1.89 26.52
CA GLU A 419 -19.92 -2.08 27.05
C GLU A 419 -18.85 -1.81 25.98
N ILE A 420 -19.10 -2.26 24.74
CA ILE A 420 -18.18 -2.05 23.59
C ILE A 420 -18.00 -0.56 23.32
N TYR A 421 -19.09 0.22 23.31
CA TYR A 421 -19.00 1.66 23.10
C TYR A 421 -18.30 2.37 24.27
N ALA A 422 -18.59 1.98 25.52
CA ALA A 422 -17.91 2.54 26.69
C ALA A 422 -16.39 2.27 26.69
N GLU A 423 -15.97 1.06 26.32
CA GLU A 423 -14.54 0.71 26.20
C GLU A 423 -13.88 1.48 25.05
N LEU A 424 -14.60 1.70 23.94
CA LEU A 424 -14.08 2.45 22.82
C LEU A 424 -13.89 3.94 23.16
N ASP A 425 -14.82 4.54 23.90
CA ASP A 425 -14.70 5.90 24.40
C ASP A 425 -13.47 6.03 25.30
N ARG A 426 -13.27 5.07 26.20
CA ARG A 426 -12.09 4.98 27.07
C ARG A 426 -10.77 4.92 26.28
N LEU A 427 -10.69 4.06 25.28
CA LEU A 427 -9.51 3.95 24.39
C LEU A 427 -9.26 5.24 23.61
N THR A 428 -10.32 5.90 23.17
CA THR A 428 -10.23 7.16 22.43
C THR A 428 -9.70 8.29 23.30
N SER A 429 -10.18 8.41 24.54
CA SER A 429 -9.65 9.38 25.51
C SER A 429 -8.17 9.17 25.80
N GLU A 430 -7.76 7.92 26.05
CA GLU A 430 -6.35 7.57 26.29
C GLU A 430 -5.45 7.94 25.10
N LEU A 431 -5.93 7.75 23.87
CA LEU A 431 -5.19 8.13 22.66
C LEU A 431 -5.07 9.64 22.48
N ILE A 432 -6.13 10.40 22.77
CA ILE A 432 -6.12 11.86 22.68
C ILE A 432 -5.07 12.45 23.64
N GLU A 433 -4.95 11.90 24.84
CA GLU A 433 -3.88 12.27 25.79
C GLU A 433 -2.47 12.03 25.23
N HIS A 434 -2.31 11.02 24.35
CA HIS A 434 -1.05 10.69 23.68
C HIS A 434 -0.87 11.39 22.31
N GLY A 435 -1.69 12.40 22.01
CA GLY A 435 -1.55 13.25 20.82
C GLY A 435 -2.21 12.70 19.55
N TYR A 436 -3.13 11.74 19.67
CA TYR A 436 -3.96 11.31 18.55
C TYR A 436 -4.93 12.43 18.12
N VAL A 437 -5.00 12.69 16.81
CA VAL A 437 -5.94 13.65 16.21
C VAL A 437 -6.71 12.93 15.11
N CYS A 438 -8.03 12.95 15.20
CA CYS A 438 -8.92 12.33 14.22
C CYS A 438 -8.78 12.98 12.84
N ASP A 439 -8.58 12.17 11.80
CA ASP A 439 -8.51 12.67 10.42
C ASP A 439 -9.92 12.82 9.81
N SER A 440 -10.43 14.04 9.84
CA SER A 440 -11.73 14.41 9.28
C SER A 440 -11.89 14.17 7.76
N SER A 441 -10.81 13.93 7.01
CA SER A 441 -10.88 13.68 5.57
C SER A 441 -11.53 12.33 5.21
N TRP A 442 -11.64 11.41 6.19
CA TRP A 442 -12.24 10.08 6.02
C TRP A 442 -13.71 10.00 6.41
N VAL A 443 -14.29 11.10 6.89
CA VAL A 443 -15.69 11.17 7.36
C VAL A 443 -16.49 12.14 6.52
N THR A 444 -17.60 11.68 5.95
CA THR A 444 -18.56 12.58 5.28
C THR A 444 -19.41 13.26 6.36
N ARG A 445 -19.00 14.47 6.78
CA ARG A 445 -19.54 15.27 7.91
C ARG A 445 -21.07 15.37 8.05
N GLU A 446 -21.85 15.16 7.00
CA GLU A 446 -23.30 15.49 6.98
C GLU A 446 -24.23 14.29 6.73
N LEU A 447 -23.72 13.05 6.75
CA LEU A 447 -24.60 11.87 6.86
C LEU A 447 -25.15 11.70 8.29
N TYR A 448 -24.55 12.39 9.26
CA TYR A 448 -24.84 12.29 10.69
C TYR A 448 -24.93 13.72 11.27
N GLU A 449 -25.91 14.50 10.80
CA GLU A 449 -26.11 15.92 11.15
C GLU A 449 -26.19 16.22 12.67
N GLN A 450 -26.29 15.19 13.51
CA GLN A 450 -26.38 15.29 14.97
C GLN A 450 -25.16 14.71 15.72
N GLU A 451 -24.18 14.11 15.04
CA GLU A 451 -23.05 13.43 15.68
C GLU A 451 -21.70 14.12 15.40
N THR A 452 -20.79 14.10 16.38
CA THR A 452 -19.42 14.61 16.19
C THR A 452 -18.64 13.70 15.24
N ILE A 453 -17.61 14.24 14.56
CA ILE A 453 -16.71 13.45 13.69
C ILE A 453 -16.09 12.28 14.46
N GLU A 454 -15.78 12.51 15.73
CA GLU A 454 -15.27 11.49 16.65
C GLU A 454 -16.29 10.36 16.88
N SER A 455 -17.57 10.68 17.12
CA SER A 455 -18.66 9.70 17.26
C SER A 455 -18.79 8.81 16.02
N VAL A 456 -18.74 9.40 14.83
CA VAL A 456 -18.85 8.67 13.55
C VAL A 456 -17.62 7.78 13.28
N LEU A 457 -16.43 8.20 13.71
CA LEU A 457 -15.23 7.35 13.62
C LEU A 457 -15.28 6.22 14.66
N CYS A 458 -15.78 6.49 15.86
CA CYS A 458 -15.99 5.49 16.90
C CYS A 458 -16.99 4.41 16.47
N SER A 459 -18.00 4.74 15.66
CA SER A 459 -18.94 3.75 15.16
C SER A 459 -18.40 2.88 14.00
N HIS A 460 -17.14 3.03 13.58
CA HIS A 460 -16.54 2.16 12.57
C HIS A 460 -16.37 0.71 13.06
N SER A 461 -16.72 -0.24 12.19
CA SER A 461 -16.69 -1.68 12.49
C SER A 461 -15.35 -2.20 13.04
N GLU A 462 -14.23 -1.63 12.59
CA GLU A 462 -12.88 -2.01 13.03
C GLU A 462 -12.65 -1.64 14.50
N ARG A 463 -13.14 -0.48 14.92
CA ARG A 463 -12.99 0.02 16.28
C ARG A 463 -13.90 -0.73 17.25
N LEU A 464 -15.13 -1.04 16.83
CA LEU A 464 -16.04 -1.91 17.57
C LEU A 464 -15.42 -3.31 17.78
N ALA A 465 -14.84 -3.89 16.74
CA ALA A 465 -14.13 -5.17 16.85
C ALA A 465 -12.93 -5.09 17.80
N LEU A 466 -12.18 -3.98 17.79
CA LEU A 466 -11.05 -3.77 18.69
C LEU A 466 -11.49 -3.67 20.15
N ALA A 467 -12.48 -2.83 20.45
CA ALA A 467 -13.01 -2.65 21.80
C ALA A 467 -13.59 -3.96 22.36
N PHE A 468 -14.32 -4.73 21.53
CA PHE A 468 -14.81 -6.05 21.91
C PHE A 468 -13.68 -7.00 22.35
N ASN A 469 -12.51 -6.99 21.69
CA ASN A 469 -11.39 -7.83 22.14
C ASN A 469 -10.86 -7.45 23.51
N PHE A 470 -10.81 -6.16 23.83
CA PHE A 470 -10.35 -5.71 25.14
C PHE A 470 -11.34 -6.06 26.27
N ILE A 471 -12.63 -6.07 25.97
CA ILE A 471 -13.66 -6.55 26.91
C ILE A 471 -13.49 -8.03 27.19
N GLN A 472 -13.31 -8.84 26.14
CA GLN A 472 -13.16 -10.30 26.30
C GLN A 472 -11.80 -10.66 26.92
N ARG A 473 -10.75 -9.90 26.59
CA ARG A 473 -9.37 -10.14 27.02
C ARG A 473 -8.74 -8.79 27.43
N PRO A 474 -8.78 -8.42 28.72
CA PRO A 474 -8.23 -7.15 29.20
C PRO A 474 -6.73 -6.97 28.95
N VAL A 475 -5.97 -8.07 28.90
CA VAL A 475 -4.55 -8.10 28.55
C VAL A 475 -4.34 -9.14 27.44
N PRO A 476 -4.60 -8.78 26.17
CA PRO A 476 -4.48 -9.72 25.07
C PRO A 476 -3.03 -9.76 24.55
N ASP A 477 -2.45 -10.97 24.46
CA ASP A 477 -1.13 -11.17 23.84
C ASP A 477 -1.14 -10.88 22.33
N PHE A 478 -2.30 -11.02 21.68
CA PHE A 478 -2.48 -10.86 20.25
C PHE A 478 -3.95 -10.58 19.91
N ILE A 479 -4.19 -9.54 19.13
CA ILE A 479 -5.50 -9.21 18.55
C ILE A 479 -5.36 -9.22 17.03
N GLN A 480 -6.30 -9.88 16.34
CA GLN A 480 -6.41 -9.81 14.89
C GLN A 480 -7.82 -9.38 14.50
N ILE A 481 -7.87 -8.35 13.66
CA ILE A 481 -9.09 -7.80 13.09
C ILE A 481 -8.95 -7.83 11.57
N THR A 482 -9.97 -8.34 10.92
CA THR A 482 -9.98 -8.56 9.47
C THR A 482 -11.26 -7.99 8.91
N LYS A 483 -11.14 -7.30 7.77
CA LYS A 483 -12.24 -6.57 7.13
C LYS A 483 -12.39 -7.00 5.67
N ASN A 484 -13.62 -7.13 5.20
CA ASN A 484 -13.94 -7.45 3.80
C ASN A 484 -13.69 -6.29 2.81
N LEU A 485 -13.47 -5.08 3.32
CA LEU A 485 -13.16 -3.85 2.59
C LEU A 485 -11.86 -3.25 3.13
N ARG A 486 -11.26 -2.30 2.39
CA ARG A 486 -10.07 -1.58 2.83
C ARG A 486 -10.36 -0.82 4.14
N ILE A 487 -9.48 -0.99 5.13
CA ILE A 487 -9.54 -0.28 6.41
C ILE A 487 -9.33 1.22 6.18
N CYS A 488 -10.08 2.04 6.90
CA CYS A 488 -9.96 3.50 6.80
C CYS A 488 -8.59 3.97 7.32
N GLY A 489 -7.99 5.00 6.72
CA GLY A 489 -6.64 5.46 7.11
C GLY A 489 -6.56 5.84 8.60
N ASP A 490 -7.58 6.55 9.07
CA ASP A 490 -7.72 6.92 10.48
C ASP A 490 -7.87 5.71 11.41
N CYS A 491 -8.66 4.70 11.02
CA CYS A 491 -8.83 3.43 11.75
C CYS A 491 -7.51 2.67 11.90
N HIS A 492 -6.69 2.72 10.84
CA HIS A 492 -5.37 2.08 10.82
C HIS A 492 -4.42 2.77 11.80
N GLU A 493 -4.33 4.10 11.76
CA GLU A 493 -3.51 4.86 12.71
C GLU A 493 -4.01 4.74 14.16
N PHE A 494 -5.33 4.78 14.38
CA PHE A 494 -5.95 4.51 15.69
C PHE A 494 -5.49 3.15 16.23
N THR A 495 -5.65 2.08 15.46
CA THR A 495 -5.28 0.71 15.87
C THR A 495 -3.79 0.60 16.16
N LYS A 496 -2.94 1.23 15.34
CA LYS A 496 -1.48 1.25 15.49
C LYS A 496 -1.05 1.96 16.79
N LEU A 497 -1.68 3.08 17.13
CA LEU A 497 -1.42 3.79 18.37
C LEU A 497 -1.90 3.01 19.60
N VAL A 498 -3.10 2.40 19.55
CA VAL A 498 -3.58 1.51 20.64
C VAL A 498 -2.59 0.37 20.88
N ALA A 499 -2.14 -0.29 19.80
CA ALA A 499 -1.19 -1.39 19.89
C ALA A 499 0.16 -0.96 20.49
N LYS A 500 0.59 0.29 20.23
CA LYS A 500 1.80 0.87 20.81
C LYS A 500 1.64 1.19 22.31
N ILE A 501 0.55 1.84 22.70
CA ILE A 501 0.29 2.23 24.10
C ILE A 501 0.10 0.99 24.98
N ARG A 502 -0.66 0.02 24.50
CA ARG A 502 -0.99 -1.20 25.25
C ARG A 502 0.05 -2.31 25.11
N GLN A 503 1.17 -2.06 24.41
CA GLN A 503 2.28 -3.01 24.20
C GLN A 503 1.87 -4.37 23.62
N ILE A 504 0.85 -4.39 22.75
CA ILE A 504 0.30 -5.63 22.15
C ILE A 504 1.15 -6.11 20.96
N MET A 505 2.14 -5.32 20.51
CA MET A 505 3.03 -5.71 19.41
C MET A 505 4.27 -6.45 19.91
N LYS A 506 4.29 -7.78 19.74
CA LYS A 506 5.51 -8.59 19.96
C LYS A 506 6.06 -9.37 18.77
N GLN A 507 5.56 -9.22 17.53
CA GLN A 507 6.09 -10.07 16.43
C GLN A 507 6.27 -9.50 15.02
N THR A 508 6.00 -8.24 14.73
CA THR A 508 6.23 -7.69 13.36
C THR A 508 7.28 -6.58 13.28
N PHE A 509 7.56 -5.86 14.37
CA PHE A 509 8.39 -4.65 14.29
C PHE A 509 9.89 -4.92 14.06
N VAL A 510 10.40 -6.08 14.47
CA VAL A 510 11.82 -6.44 14.26
C VAL A 510 12.09 -6.79 12.78
N HIS A 511 11.10 -7.36 12.08
CA HIS A 511 11.24 -7.71 10.67
C HIS A 511 11.03 -6.50 9.74
N ASP A 512 10.17 -5.56 10.15
CA ASP A 512 9.87 -4.33 9.41
C ASP A 512 11.04 -3.35 9.48
N ALA A 513 11.76 -3.25 10.60
CA ALA A 513 13.00 -2.47 10.66
C ALA A 513 14.07 -3.06 9.73
N SER A 514 14.25 -4.39 9.70
CA SER A 514 15.21 -5.03 8.80
C SER A 514 14.79 -5.01 7.32
N GLN A 515 13.48 -5.12 7.02
CA GLN A 515 12.94 -5.00 5.67
C GLN A 515 12.90 -3.56 5.19
N GLN A 516 12.65 -2.58 6.07
CA GLN A 516 12.79 -1.16 5.76
C GLN A 516 14.25 -0.79 5.59
N LEU A 517 15.17 -1.37 6.36
CA LEU A 517 16.61 -1.18 6.15
C LEU A 517 17.07 -1.86 4.85
N GLN A 518 16.67 -3.10 4.59
CA GLN A 518 17.00 -3.81 3.35
C GLN A 518 16.36 -3.13 2.14
N SER A 519 15.07 -2.82 2.16
CA SER A 519 14.41 -2.07 1.07
C SER A 519 14.99 -0.67 0.93
N ALA A 520 15.34 0.03 2.02
CA ALA A 520 16.06 1.29 1.94
C ALA A 520 17.43 1.10 1.27
N VAL A 521 18.18 0.06 1.62
CA VAL A 521 19.50 -0.23 1.06
C VAL A 521 19.37 -0.63 -0.40
N PHE A 522 18.40 -1.44 -0.77
CA PHE A 522 18.17 -1.80 -2.17
C PHE A 522 17.64 -0.62 -3.00
N SER A 523 16.86 0.29 -2.39
CA SER A 523 16.33 1.51 -3.05
C SER A 523 17.33 2.67 -3.18
N SER A 524 18.46 2.65 -2.45
CA SER A 524 19.44 3.74 -2.55
C SER A 524 20.27 3.63 -3.84
N GLY A 525 20.62 4.78 -4.41
CA GLY A 525 21.36 4.81 -5.67
C GLY A 525 22.81 4.34 -5.51
N LEU A 526 23.42 4.01 -6.64
CA LEU A 526 24.74 3.38 -6.70
C LEU A 526 25.83 4.21 -6.03
N ILE A 527 25.79 5.54 -6.17
CA ILE A 527 26.82 6.42 -5.60
C ILE A 527 26.75 6.45 -4.07
N THR A 528 25.56 6.51 -3.50
CA THR A 528 25.36 6.46 -2.04
C THR A 528 25.98 5.19 -1.46
N LYS A 529 25.75 4.04 -2.12
CA LYS A 529 26.33 2.74 -1.73
C LYS A 529 27.84 2.75 -1.83
N LEU A 530 28.40 3.31 -2.90
CA LEU A 530 29.86 3.41 -3.09
C LEU A 530 30.50 4.30 -2.02
N ILE A 531 29.92 5.46 -1.69
CA ILE A 531 30.44 6.33 -0.62
C ILE A 531 30.44 5.59 0.73
N CYS A 532 29.32 4.96 1.09
CA CYS A 532 29.23 4.19 2.34
C CYS A 532 30.23 3.02 2.37
N LEU A 533 30.37 2.30 1.26
CA LEU A 533 31.33 1.21 1.13
C LEU A 533 32.78 1.71 1.27
N PHE A 534 33.12 2.84 0.66
CA PHE A 534 34.45 3.43 0.80
C PHE A 534 34.72 3.92 2.23
N CYS A 535 33.74 4.45 2.96
CA CYS A 535 33.89 4.78 4.38
C CYS A 535 34.15 3.52 5.24
N ILE A 536 33.44 2.42 4.97
CA ILE A 536 33.64 1.15 5.69
C ILE A 536 35.03 0.56 5.39
N ILE A 537 35.42 0.53 4.11
CA ILE A 537 36.76 0.08 3.69
C ILE A 537 37.84 0.99 4.30
N GLY A 538 37.62 2.31 4.29
CA GLY A 538 38.54 3.29 4.84
C GLY A 538 38.74 3.15 6.35
N TYR A 539 37.70 2.80 7.10
CA TYR A 539 37.83 2.40 8.51
C TYR A 539 38.69 1.12 8.66
N GLY A 540 38.51 0.13 7.78
CA GLY A 540 39.39 -1.05 7.75
C GLY A 540 40.86 -0.70 7.45
N LEU A 541 41.11 0.29 6.61
CA LEU A 541 42.45 0.78 6.29
C LEU A 541 43.07 1.63 7.41
N SER A 542 42.26 2.20 8.31
CA SER A 542 42.76 3.04 9.40
C SER A 542 43.56 2.27 10.46
N PHE A 543 43.41 0.94 10.52
CA PHE A 543 44.23 0.06 11.35
C PHE A 543 45.70 0.00 10.92
N SER A 544 46.01 0.38 9.67
CA SER A 544 47.39 0.48 9.18
C SER A 544 47.89 1.91 9.26
N SER A 545 48.93 2.14 10.08
CA SER A 545 49.57 3.45 10.23
C SER A 545 50.13 3.98 8.90
N GLN A 546 50.62 3.10 8.02
CA GLN A 546 51.08 3.45 6.67
C GLN A 546 49.92 3.95 5.80
N CYS A 547 48.77 3.28 5.84
CA CYS A 547 47.60 3.67 5.06
C CYS A 547 47.03 5.01 5.54
N VAL A 548 46.94 5.23 6.86
CA VAL A 548 46.51 6.52 7.42
C VAL A 548 47.40 7.65 6.90
N GLN A 549 48.72 7.47 6.93
CA GLN A 549 49.65 8.50 6.46
C GLN A 549 49.47 8.84 4.98
N VAL A 550 49.24 7.84 4.12
CA VAL A 550 49.14 8.02 2.66
C VAL A 550 47.77 8.54 2.21
N LEU A 551 46.70 8.24 2.96
CA LEU A 551 45.32 8.54 2.56
C LEU A 551 44.72 9.75 3.26
N THR A 552 45.23 10.15 4.43
CA THR A 552 44.80 11.37 5.13
C THR A 552 45.64 12.58 4.72
N VAL A 553 45.11 13.78 4.88
CA VAL A 553 45.85 15.00 4.54
C VAL A 553 46.78 15.34 5.71
N ILE A 554 48.08 15.25 5.47
CA ILE A 554 49.12 15.75 6.37
C ILE A 554 49.61 17.08 5.79
N PRO A 555 49.37 18.23 6.45
CA PRO A 555 49.66 19.55 5.88
C PRO A 555 51.08 19.70 5.34
N GLY A 556 52.10 19.22 6.05
CA GLY A 556 53.49 19.28 5.62
C GLY A 556 53.83 18.49 4.35
N ARG A 557 53.03 17.48 3.98
CA ARG A 557 53.26 16.63 2.78
C ARG A 557 52.54 17.13 1.52
N VAL A 558 51.69 18.15 1.67
CA VAL A 558 51.01 18.81 0.55
C VAL A 558 51.97 19.71 -0.23
N MET A 559 52.99 20.25 0.44
CA MET A 559 54.00 21.13 -0.15
C MET A 559 55.19 20.34 -0.73
N PRO A 560 56.00 20.95 -1.62
CA PRO A 560 57.22 20.32 -2.11
C PRO A 560 58.12 19.83 -0.96
N PRO A 561 58.80 18.67 -1.10
CA PRO A 561 59.03 17.92 -2.34
C PRO A 561 58.00 16.81 -2.66
N ASN A 562 57.12 16.45 -1.72
CA ASN A 562 56.31 15.23 -1.84
C ASN A 562 54.98 15.40 -2.63
N PHE A 563 54.31 16.55 -2.54
CA PHE A 563 53.08 16.89 -3.28
C PHE A 563 51.96 15.82 -3.28
N TRP A 564 51.51 15.38 -2.10
CA TRP A 564 50.48 14.34 -1.98
C TRP A 564 49.05 14.86 -2.22
N ILE A 565 48.77 15.34 -3.43
CA ILE A 565 47.51 16.03 -3.78
C ILE A 565 46.28 15.10 -3.74
N TRP A 566 46.46 13.78 -3.97
CA TRP A 566 45.35 12.82 -3.90
C TRP A 566 44.71 12.75 -2.51
N THR A 567 45.44 13.12 -1.46
CA THR A 567 44.95 13.13 -0.08
C THR A 567 43.72 14.02 0.09
N PHE A 568 43.59 15.09 -0.68
CA PHE A 568 42.39 15.94 -0.68
C PHE A 568 41.11 15.22 -1.11
N ILE A 569 41.22 14.12 -1.86
CA ILE A 569 40.07 13.29 -2.24
C ILE A 569 39.90 12.14 -1.25
N THR A 570 40.99 11.52 -0.81
CA THR A 570 40.91 10.30 0.01
C THR A 570 40.63 10.55 1.48
N HIS A 571 40.93 11.74 2.02
CA HIS A 571 40.76 12.05 3.45
C HIS A 571 39.34 11.88 3.96
N SER A 572 38.34 12.13 3.13
CA SER A 572 36.92 12.09 3.48
C SER A 572 36.37 10.67 3.66
N PHE A 573 37.14 9.64 3.28
CA PHE A 573 36.75 8.23 3.43
C PHE A 573 37.44 7.53 4.61
N ILE A 574 38.41 8.18 5.26
CA ILE A 574 39.17 7.60 6.37
C ILE A 574 38.63 8.17 7.68
N GLU A 575 38.26 7.26 8.58
CA GLU A 575 37.87 7.59 9.96
C GLU A 575 38.69 6.74 10.94
N LEU A 576 39.10 7.34 12.06
CA LEU A 576 39.90 6.65 13.09
C LEU A 576 39.01 5.98 14.16
N HIS A 577 37.74 6.38 14.26
CA HIS A 577 36.83 5.87 15.29
C HIS A 577 35.59 5.25 14.65
N ILE A 578 35.23 4.05 15.12
CA ILE A 578 34.07 3.30 14.61
C ILE A 578 32.76 4.09 14.73
N TRP A 579 32.59 4.86 15.81
CA TRP A 579 31.39 5.66 16.03
C TRP A 579 31.25 6.77 15.00
N HIS A 580 32.34 7.39 14.55
CA HIS A 580 32.31 8.37 13.47
C HIS A 580 31.93 7.69 12.14
N THR A 581 32.52 6.53 11.83
CA THR A 581 32.16 5.77 10.62
C THR A 581 30.68 5.37 10.61
N ILE A 582 30.12 4.95 11.75
CA ILE A 582 28.69 4.63 11.87
C ILE A 582 27.84 5.87 11.62
N ILE A 583 28.19 7.01 12.22
CA ILE A 583 27.48 8.28 12.02
C ILE A 583 27.55 8.69 10.55
N ASP A 584 28.73 8.65 9.92
CA ASP A 584 28.93 9.01 8.52
C ASP A 584 28.07 8.14 7.59
N VAL A 585 28.09 6.82 7.77
CA VAL A 585 27.31 5.90 6.96
C VAL A 585 25.81 6.16 7.12
N ILE A 586 25.33 6.34 8.36
CA ILE A 586 23.90 6.62 8.61
C ILE A 586 23.50 7.95 7.98
N VAL A 587 24.28 9.01 8.19
CA VAL A 587 24.01 10.37 7.71
C VAL A 587 24.01 10.41 6.18
N VAL A 588 25.06 9.88 5.54
CA VAL A 588 25.17 9.82 4.08
C VAL A 588 24.02 9.02 3.49
N PHE A 589 23.68 7.88 4.11
CA PHE A 589 22.62 7.01 3.61
C PHE A 589 21.24 7.66 3.71
N LEU A 590 20.88 8.22 4.89
CA LEU A 590 19.60 8.87 5.11
C LEU A 590 19.43 10.09 4.20
N TYR A 591 20.43 10.97 4.13
CA TYR A 591 20.31 12.20 3.37
C TYR A 591 20.45 11.99 1.87
N SER A 592 21.31 11.09 1.40
CA SER A 592 21.38 10.78 -0.03
C SER A 592 20.10 10.13 -0.53
N LYS A 593 19.41 9.31 0.27
CA LYS A 593 18.08 8.78 -0.10
C LYS A 593 17.07 9.89 -0.35
N MET A 594 17.16 11.00 0.39
CA MET A 594 16.28 12.16 0.20
C MET A 594 16.69 13.02 -1.00
N ILE A 595 18.00 13.22 -1.21
CA ILE A 595 18.53 14.20 -2.17
C ILE A 595 18.72 13.60 -3.57
N GLU A 596 19.14 12.33 -3.67
CA GLU A 596 19.44 11.67 -4.94
C GLU A 596 18.25 11.66 -5.93
N PRO A 597 17.00 11.42 -5.51
CA PRO A 597 15.83 11.54 -6.39
C PRO A 597 15.55 12.97 -6.88
N LEU A 598 16.01 13.99 -6.15
CA LEU A 598 15.76 15.39 -6.48
C LEU A 598 16.81 15.94 -7.46
N TRP A 599 18.08 15.68 -7.18
CA TRP A 599 19.19 16.26 -7.95
C TRP A 599 19.68 15.32 -9.06
N GLY A 600 19.40 14.02 -8.91
CA GLY A 600 20.03 12.99 -9.71
C GLY A 600 21.46 12.72 -9.27
N THR A 601 21.92 11.52 -9.63
CA THR A 601 23.21 10.96 -9.21
C THR A 601 24.42 11.82 -9.62
N LYS A 602 24.39 12.47 -10.80
CA LYS A 602 25.50 13.32 -11.28
C LYS A 602 25.71 14.59 -10.45
N GLU A 603 24.62 15.27 -10.08
CA GLU A 603 24.71 16.51 -9.30
C GLU A 603 25.06 16.24 -7.84
N LEU A 604 24.58 15.13 -7.26
CA LEU A 604 25.01 14.70 -5.91
C LEU A 604 26.52 14.45 -5.85
N LEU A 605 27.09 13.78 -6.86
CA LEU A 605 28.54 13.52 -6.92
C LEU A 605 29.34 14.82 -7.09
N LYS A 606 28.88 15.74 -7.95
CA LYS A 606 29.51 17.07 -8.09
C LYS A 606 29.50 17.81 -6.76
N PHE A 607 28.36 17.81 -6.06
CA PHE A 607 28.22 18.45 -4.76
C PHE A 607 29.19 17.88 -3.72
N TYR A 608 29.35 16.55 -3.67
CA TYR A 608 30.32 15.89 -2.80
C TYR A 608 31.75 16.43 -3.01
N PHE A 609 32.23 16.47 -4.26
CA PHE A 609 33.59 16.96 -4.55
C PHE A 609 33.76 18.46 -4.32
N ILE A 610 32.73 19.27 -4.61
CA ILE A 610 32.74 20.72 -4.39
C ILE A 610 32.82 21.07 -2.91
N VAL A 611 32.26 20.23 -2.03
CA VAL A 611 32.35 20.44 -0.59
C VAL A 611 33.67 19.91 -0.03
N THR A 612 34.05 18.69 -0.37
CA THR A 612 35.17 17.99 0.30
C THR A 612 36.54 18.53 -0.08
N ILE A 613 36.83 18.75 -1.38
CA ILE A 613 38.16 19.16 -1.84
C ILE A 613 38.51 20.58 -1.38
N PRO A 614 37.68 21.62 -1.60
CA PRO A 614 37.99 22.97 -1.13
C PRO A 614 38.06 23.05 0.39
N ASN A 615 37.25 22.27 1.11
CA ASN A 615 37.31 22.22 2.56
C ASN A 615 38.66 21.70 3.06
N ALA A 616 39.18 20.62 2.46
CA ALA A 616 40.50 20.09 2.81
C ALA A 616 41.62 21.11 2.61
N LEU A 617 41.55 21.90 1.52
CA LEU A 617 42.47 23.00 1.25
C LEU A 617 42.39 24.09 2.33
N VAL A 618 41.19 24.50 2.71
CA VAL A 618 40.99 25.52 3.75
C VAL A 618 41.50 25.06 5.11
N VAL A 619 41.24 23.80 5.49
CA VAL A 619 41.72 23.25 6.76
C VAL A 619 43.26 23.17 6.75
N THR A 620 43.84 22.71 5.64
CA THR A 620 45.31 22.67 5.47
C THR A 620 45.92 24.07 5.59
N PHE A 621 45.33 25.07 4.95
CA PHE A 621 45.76 26.46 5.06
C PHE A 621 45.64 27.00 6.49
N THR A 622 44.57 26.64 7.20
CA THR A 622 44.38 27.02 8.61
C THR A 622 45.49 26.43 9.49
N TYR A 623 45.91 25.20 9.23
CA TYR A 623 47.00 24.54 9.95
C TYR A 623 48.36 25.18 9.65
N PHE A 624 48.60 25.62 8.40
CA PHE A 624 49.77 26.44 8.08
C PHE A 624 49.77 27.77 8.82
N LEU A 625 48.60 28.39 8.99
CA LEU A 625 48.45 29.65 9.73
C LEU A 625 48.73 29.43 11.23
N PHE A 626 48.24 28.34 11.81
CA PHE A 626 48.58 27.95 13.19
C PHE A 626 50.07 27.67 13.36
N TYR A 627 50.71 26.98 12.41
CA TYR A 627 52.16 26.81 12.40
C TYR A 627 52.88 28.15 12.34
N GLY A 628 52.49 29.05 11.42
CA GLY A 628 53.12 30.37 11.30
C GLY A 628 52.97 31.26 12.54
N LEU A 629 51.93 31.06 13.34
CA LEU A 629 51.72 31.79 14.61
C LEU A 629 52.40 31.15 15.82
N THR A 630 52.50 29.83 15.86
CA THR A 630 52.97 29.09 17.05
C THR A 630 54.37 28.50 16.90
N PHE A 631 54.87 28.37 15.67
CA PHE A 631 56.08 27.63 15.30
C PHE A 631 56.10 26.17 15.80
N ASN A 632 54.94 25.58 16.09
CA ASN A 632 54.85 24.19 16.49
C ASN A 632 54.71 23.27 15.26
N GLU A 633 55.72 22.43 15.02
CA GLU A 633 55.80 21.46 13.93
C GLU A 633 54.72 20.36 14.00
N ASP A 634 54.12 20.12 15.16
CA ASP A 634 53.04 19.13 15.35
C ASP A 634 51.86 19.39 14.41
N TYR A 635 51.55 20.67 14.14
CA TYR A 635 50.48 21.05 13.22
C TYR A 635 50.77 20.69 11.77
N LEU A 636 52.03 20.44 11.40
CA LEU A 636 52.40 20.09 10.03
C LEU A 636 52.45 18.58 9.81
N PHE A 637 52.97 17.82 10.78
CA PHE A 637 53.35 16.42 10.56
C PHE A 637 52.62 15.41 11.44
N GLU A 638 52.18 15.79 12.64
CA GLU A 638 51.60 14.85 13.60
C GLU A 638 50.07 14.81 13.60
N ARG A 639 49.42 15.86 13.07
CA ARG A 639 47.97 15.99 13.07
C ARG A 639 47.36 15.73 11.69
N PRO A 640 46.96 14.48 11.36
CA PRO A 640 46.29 14.20 10.10
C PRO A 640 44.87 14.81 10.09
N ILE A 641 44.47 15.30 8.92
CA ILE A 641 43.10 15.76 8.63
C ILE A 641 42.38 14.63 7.91
N TYR A 642 41.27 14.16 8.49
CA TYR A 642 40.49 13.04 8.00
C TYR A 642 39.00 13.24 8.33
N GLY A 643 38.16 12.37 7.76
CA GLY A 643 36.75 12.26 8.10
C GLY A 643 35.80 13.05 7.21
N LEU A 644 34.50 12.74 7.35
CA LEU A 644 33.45 13.26 6.46
C LEU A 644 32.68 14.47 7.03
N ALA A 645 33.18 15.06 8.12
CA ALA A 645 32.54 16.14 8.88
C ALA A 645 32.08 17.34 8.01
N SER A 646 32.83 17.69 6.97
CA SER A 646 32.49 18.77 6.04
C SER A 646 31.21 18.50 5.25
N PHE A 647 30.98 17.23 4.89
CA PHE A 647 29.81 16.80 4.14
C PHE A 647 28.59 16.64 5.05
N ILE A 648 28.77 16.24 6.32
CA ILE A 648 27.70 16.30 7.35
C ILE A 648 27.22 17.75 7.50
N GLY A 649 28.15 18.68 7.68
CA GLY A 649 27.84 20.12 7.73
C GLY A 649 27.09 20.57 6.48
N ALA A 650 27.54 20.15 5.30
CA ALA A 650 26.88 20.46 4.04
C ALA A 650 25.44 19.92 3.94
N TYR A 651 25.17 18.69 4.39
CA TYR A 651 23.80 18.15 4.38
C TYR A 651 22.84 18.97 5.24
N SER A 652 23.29 19.52 6.36
CA SER A 652 22.43 20.38 7.19
C SER A 652 21.90 21.58 6.40
N VAL A 653 22.72 22.12 5.49
CA VAL A 653 22.37 23.24 4.61
C VAL A 653 21.42 22.78 3.49
N VAL A 654 21.64 21.59 2.93
CA VAL A 654 20.75 21.02 1.91
C VAL A 654 19.34 20.81 2.45
N ILE A 655 19.23 20.24 3.66
CA ILE A 655 17.92 20.00 4.28
C ILE A 655 17.20 21.33 4.52
N LYS A 656 17.93 22.36 4.95
CA LYS A 656 17.36 23.71 5.06
C LYS A 656 16.86 24.25 3.72
N GLN A 657 17.59 24.03 2.62
CA GLN A 657 17.16 24.46 1.29
C GLN A 657 15.85 23.77 0.87
N ILE A 658 15.67 22.50 1.24
CA ILE A 658 14.51 21.68 0.84
C ILE A 658 13.30 21.88 1.77
N MET A 659 13.51 22.00 3.10
CA MET A 659 12.45 22.01 4.12
C MET A 659 12.69 23.03 5.25
N PRO A 660 12.66 24.35 4.98
CA PRO A 660 12.99 25.36 5.99
C PRO A 660 11.98 25.45 7.16
N ASP A 661 10.67 25.33 6.88
CA ASP A 661 9.60 25.61 7.85
C ASP A 661 9.17 24.43 8.75
N THR A 662 9.94 23.33 8.77
CA THR A 662 9.59 22.17 9.61
C THR A 662 9.93 22.43 11.07
N ILE A 663 8.95 22.27 11.97
CA ILE A 663 9.15 22.37 13.41
C ILE A 663 9.69 21.03 13.90
N LEU A 664 10.93 21.02 14.41
CA LEU A 664 11.59 19.83 14.93
C LEU A 664 11.20 19.52 16.37
N ALA A 665 11.10 20.55 17.21
CA ALA A 665 10.71 20.41 18.61
C ALA A 665 10.11 21.70 19.15
N THR A 666 9.08 21.58 19.99
CA THR A 666 8.51 22.71 20.73
C THR A 666 8.99 22.63 22.17
N THR A 667 9.93 23.50 22.55
CA THR A 667 10.31 23.70 23.95
C THR A 667 9.48 24.84 24.55
N PRO A 668 9.26 24.89 25.88
CA PRO A 668 8.50 25.98 26.51
C PRO A 668 9.11 27.37 26.29
N LEU A 669 10.39 27.46 25.88
CA LEU A 669 11.09 28.73 25.64
C LEU A 669 11.22 29.09 24.14
N CYS A 670 11.18 28.10 23.23
CA CYS A 670 11.36 28.35 21.78
C CYS A 670 10.83 27.20 20.90
N LYS A 671 10.34 27.55 19.70
CA LYS A 671 10.05 26.59 18.62
C LYS A 671 11.33 26.33 17.83
N LEU A 672 11.91 25.15 17.96
CA LEU A 672 13.11 24.75 17.22
C LEU A 672 12.71 24.39 15.78
N LYS A 673 13.03 25.27 14.84
CA LYS A 673 12.82 25.07 13.40
C LYS A 673 14.04 24.42 12.75
N GLN A 674 13.81 23.72 11.64
CA GLN A 674 14.87 23.18 10.77
C GLN A 674 15.88 24.25 10.33
N ASP A 675 15.45 25.51 10.20
CA ASP A 675 16.29 26.68 9.87
C ASP A 675 17.53 26.85 10.75
N HIS A 676 17.47 26.39 12.00
CA HIS A 676 18.52 26.57 13.00
C HIS A 676 19.48 25.38 13.12
N VAL A 677 19.22 24.28 12.41
CA VAL A 677 20.03 23.04 12.50
C VAL A 677 21.51 23.25 12.17
N PRO A 678 21.90 23.98 11.09
CA PRO A 678 23.32 24.22 10.82
C PRO A 678 24.05 24.89 12.00
N LEU A 679 23.40 25.86 12.65
CA LEU A 679 23.96 26.55 13.81
C LEU A 679 24.04 25.64 15.04
N LEU A 680 22.99 24.85 15.30
CA LEU A 680 22.94 23.92 16.42
C LEU A 680 24.03 22.86 16.34
N ILE A 681 24.32 22.34 15.14
CA ILE A 681 25.39 21.36 14.94
C ILE A 681 26.76 21.98 15.22
N VAL A 682 27.00 23.24 14.83
CA VAL A 682 28.25 23.95 15.13
C VAL A 682 28.38 24.18 16.64
N ILE A 683 27.31 24.62 17.32
CA ILE A 683 27.31 24.81 18.78
C ILE A 683 27.60 23.48 19.48
N LEU A 684 26.91 22.41 19.10
CA LEU A 684 27.12 21.08 19.67
C LEU A 684 28.56 20.60 19.44
N SER A 685 29.09 20.75 18.23
CA SER A 685 30.48 20.39 17.91
C SER A 685 31.50 21.21 18.71
N THR A 686 31.17 22.48 19.00
CA THR A 686 32.00 23.35 19.83
C THR A 686 32.01 22.88 21.28
N ILE A 687 30.84 22.49 21.82
CA ILE A 687 30.73 21.90 23.16
C ILE A 687 31.51 20.59 23.24
N LEU A 688 31.36 19.71 22.24
CA LEU A 688 32.09 18.45 22.18
C LEU A 688 33.61 18.65 22.08
N TRP A 689 34.06 19.67 21.36
CA TRP A 689 35.48 20.04 21.33
C TRP A 689 35.98 20.55 22.69
N ILE A 690 35.22 21.39 23.39
CA ILE A 690 35.57 21.88 24.73
C ILE A 690 35.69 20.73 25.75
N VAL A 691 34.84 19.70 25.62
CA VAL A 691 34.87 18.49 26.46
C VAL A 691 35.92 17.47 25.97
N TYR A 692 36.73 17.82 24.95
CA TYR A 692 37.75 16.96 24.33
C TYR A 692 37.19 15.66 23.71
N ALA A 693 35.89 15.61 23.43
CA ALA A 693 35.25 14.47 22.78
C ALA A 693 35.51 14.43 21.26
N VAL A 694 35.81 15.58 20.65
CA VAL A 694 36.00 15.74 19.21
C VAL A 694 37.22 16.62 18.92
N PRO A 695 38.08 16.29 17.92
CA PRO A 695 39.27 17.07 17.60
C PRO A 695 38.92 18.39 16.89
N ILE A 696 39.81 19.38 16.98
CA ILE A 696 39.56 20.72 16.42
C ILE A 696 39.41 20.75 14.89
N HIS A 697 40.07 19.85 14.14
CA HIS A 697 39.86 19.78 12.68
C HIS A 697 38.42 19.46 12.34
N PHE A 698 37.72 18.63 13.13
CA PHE A 698 36.31 18.31 12.88
C PHE A 698 35.44 19.56 12.92
N LEU A 699 35.63 20.42 13.93
CA LEU A 699 34.91 21.69 14.06
C LEU A 699 35.18 22.63 12.87
N ILE A 700 36.44 22.73 12.46
CA ILE A 700 36.87 23.55 11.30
C ILE A 700 36.22 23.01 10.02
N MET A 701 36.34 21.70 9.77
CA MET A 701 35.78 21.03 8.58
C MET A 701 34.26 21.18 8.51
N LEU A 702 33.57 21.03 9.64
CA LEU A 702 32.11 21.16 9.69
C LEU A 702 31.67 22.60 9.41
N SER A 703 32.35 23.58 10.01
CA SER A 703 32.03 25.00 9.86
C SER A 703 32.27 25.49 8.43
N PHE A 704 33.42 25.15 7.84
CA PHE A 704 33.71 25.50 6.44
C PHE A 704 32.88 24.68 5.45
N GLY A 705 32.51 23.44 5.77
CA GLY A 705 31.55 22.66 4.99
C GLY A 705 30.18 23.34 4.86
N ILE A 706 29.66 23.94 5.94
CA ILE A 706 28.43 24.75 5.92
C ILE A 706 28.59 25.99 5.01
N ILE A 707 29.71 26.69 5.10
CA ILE A 707 29.95 27.91 4.31
C ILE A 707 30.11 27.58 2.82
N ILE A 708 30.90 26.57 2.48
CA ILE A 708 31.15 26.13 1.10
C ILE A 708 29.85 25.64 0.46
N SER A 709 29.09 24.78 1.16
CA SER A 709 27.82 24.27 0.67
C SER A 709 26.79 25.37 0.48
N TRP A 710 26.63 26.28 1.44
CA TRP A 710 25.74 27.43 1.29
C TRP A 710 26.11 28.30 0.08
N THR A 711 27.40 28.57 -0.11
CA THR A 711 27.90 29.37 -1.24
C THR A 711 27.58 28.70 -2.57
N TYR A 712 27.82 27.38 -2.68
CA TYR A 712 27.50 26.60 -3.87
C TYR A 712 25.99 26.58 -4.15
N LEU A 713 25.17 26.23 -3.17
CA LEU A 713 23.72 26.10 -3.34
C LEU A 713 23.03 27.44 -3.61
N ARG A 714 23.55 28.53 -3.05
CA ARG A 714 23.01 29.88 -3.26
C ARG A 714 23.33 30.45 -4.63
N PHE A 715 24.52 30.19 -5.17
CA PHE A 715 25.01 30.92 -6.36
C PHE A 715 25.33 30.05 -7.59
N PHE A 716 25.66 28.77 -7.41
CA PHE A 716 26.30 27.95 -8.45
C PHE A 716 25.54 26.67 -8.81
N GLN A 717 24.65 26.18 -7.96
CA GLN A 717 23.84 25.00 -8.25
C GLN A 717 22.98 25.21 -9.50
N VAL A 718 23.05 24.30 -10.46
CA VAL A 718 22.22 24.35 -11.67
C VAL A 718 21.00 23.47 -11.47
N HIS A 719 19.81 24.04 -11.61
CA HIS A 719 18.55 23.29 -11.55
C HIS A 719 18.15 22.78 -12.94
N GLN A 720 17.31 21.74 -13.01
CA GLN A 720 16.83 21.16 -14.27
C GLN A 720 16.11 22.18 -15.16
N ASN A 721 15.54 23.23 -14.56
CA ASN A 721 14.82 24.31 -15.23
C ASN A 721 15.76 25.39 -15.83
N GLY A 722 17.08 25.20 -15.76
CA GLY A 722 18.11 26.13 -16.27
C GLY A 722 18.42 27.31 -15.34
N THR A 723 17.76 27.41 -14.19
CA THR A 723 18.06 28.43 -13.17
C THR A 723 19.32 28.06 -12.37
N GLN A 724 20.05 29.09 -11.90
CA GLN A 724 21.28 28.92 -11.13
C GLN A 724 21.09 29.48 -9.71
N GLY A 725 21.26 28.62 -8.71
CA GLY A 725 21.28 28.94 -7.28
C GLY A 725 19.92 29.26 -6.66
N ASP A 726 19.85 29.18 -5.33
CA ASP A 726 18.70 29.61 -4.53
C ASP A 726 18.88 31.03 -3.98
N MET A 727 18.23 31.97 -4.64
CA MET A 727 18.25 33.40 -4.33
C MET A 727 17.13 33.84 -3.38
N SER A 728 16.40 32.91 -2.75
CA SER A 728 15.32 33.23 -1.83
C SER A 728 15.82 33.93 -0.55
N THR A 729 14.95 34.76 0.03
CA THR A 729 15.22 35.46 1.30
C THR A 729 15.25 34.49 2.48
N SER A 730 14.46 33.42 2.42
CA SER A 730 14.45 32.31 3.39
C SER A 730 15.80 31.56 3.44
N PHE A 731 16.53 31.50 2.32
CA PHE A 731 17.84 30.84 2.24
C PHE A 731 19.05 31.79 2.43
N SER A 732 18.83 33.01 2.94
CA SER A 732 19.91 33.93 3.32
C SER A 732 20.81 33.36 4.43
N PHE A 733 22.10 33.68 4.44
CA PHE A 733 23.01 33.23 5.51
C PHE A 733 22.52 33.65 6.90
N ALA A 734 21.97 34.87 6.98
CA ALA A 734 21.39 35.41 8.20
C ALA A 734 20.20 34.60 8.73
N SER A 735 19.48 33.85 7.89
CA SER A 735 18.35 33.03 8.34
C SER A 735 18.77 31.79 9.12
N PHE A 736 20.07 31.46 9.14
CA PHE A 736 20.62 30.33 9.90
C PHE A 736 20.64 30.66 11.39
N PHE A 737 20.57 31.95 11.72
CA PHE A 737 20.62 32.47 13.08
C PHE A 737 19.22 32.81 13.59
N PRO A 738 18.98 32.68 14.90
CA PRO A 738 17.73 33.10 15.53
C PRO A 738 17.42 34.59 15.28
N PRO A 739 16.12 34.99 15.34
CA PRO A 739 15.68 36.35 15.05
C PRO A 739 16.44 37.49 15.75
N PRO A 740 16.91 37.36 17.01
CA PRO A 740 17.65 38.43 17.68
C PRO A 740 19.01 38.73 17.06
N ILE A 741 19.68 37.72 16.48
CA ILE A 741 21.07 37.82 15.97
C ILE A 741 21.08 38.04 14.45
N SER A 742 20.04 37.57 13.76
CA SER A 742 19.91 37.61 12.30
C SER A 742 20.15 39.00 11.68
N PRO A 743 19.63 40.13 12.21
CA PRO A 743 19.87 41.45 11.63
C PRO A 743 21.34 41.86 11.62
N ILE A 744 22.08 41.56 12.70
CA ILE A 744 23.50 41.90 12.83
C ILE A 744 24.31 41.09 11.82
N ILE A 745 24.07 39.79 11.73
CA ILE A 745 24.74 38.90 10.78
C ILE A 745 24.43 39.30 9.33
N SER A 746 23.21 39.76 9.05
CA SER A 746 22.82 40.24 7.73
C SER A 746 23.70 41.41 7.25
N ILE A 747 24.06 42.34 8.14
CA ILE A 747 24.96 43.45 7.80
C ILE A 747 26.31 42.91 7.33
N PHE A 748 26.96 42.06 8.14
CA PHE A 748 28.25 41.45 7.80
C PHE A 748 28.19 40.60 6.53
N ALA A 749 27.18 39.73 6.40
CA ALA A 749 27.01 38.85 5.26
C ALA A 749 26.79 39.65 3.96
N ASN A 750 26.04 40.75 4.00
CA ASN A 750 25.84 41.61 2.84
C ASN A 750 27.10 42.38 2.45
N THR A 751 27.93 42.80 3.41
CA THR A 751 29.24 43.41 3.13
C THR A 751 30.17 42.42 2.43
N ILE A 752 30.26 41.18 2.93
CA ILE A 752 31.06 40.12 2.32
C ILE A 752 30.54 39.80 0.92
N PHE A 753 29.21 39.71 0.75
CA PHE A 753 28.60 39.49 -0.56
C PHE A 753 28.94 40.62 -1.55
N ALA A 754 28.89 41.88 -1.13
CA ALA A 754 29.27 43.02 -1.97
C ALA A 754 30.74 42.94 -2.42
N ILE A 755 31.63 42.48 -1.54
CA ILE A 755 33.05 42.23 -1.87
C ILE A 755 33.16 41.10 -2.91
N PHE A 756 32.45 39.98 -2.72
CA PHE A 756 32.48 38.87 -3.69
C PHE A 756 31.91 39.24 -5.06
N VAL A 757 30.89 40.10 -5.11
CA VAL A 757 30.39 40.66 -6.38
C VAL A 757 31.45 41.54 -7.05
N LYS A 758 32.16 42.39 -6.30
CA LYS A 758 33.26 43.22 -6.84
C LYS A 758 34.41 42.38 -7.40
N ILE A 759 34.75 41.26 -6.74
CA ILE A 759 35.81 40.33 -7.17
C ILE A 759 35.32 39.37 -8.28
N LYS A 760 34.07 39.52 -8.75
CA LYS A 760 33.42 38.65 -9.75
C LYS A 760 33.32 37.17 -9.33
N LEU A 761 33.36 36.89 -8.03
CA LEU A 761 33.09 35.57 -7.47
C LEU A 761 31.58 35.27 -7.44
N CYS A 762 30.73 36.28 -7.21
CA CYS A 762 29.27 36.13 -7.21
C CYS A 762 28.59 37.05 -8.24
N LYS A 763 27.44 36.64 -8.78
CA LYS A 763 26.62 37.48 -9.67
C LYS A 763 25.72 38.44 -8.87
N PRO A 764 25.52 39.70 -9.31
CA PRO A 764 24.61 40.63 -8.65
C PRO A 764 23.14 40.17 -8.80
N PHE A 765 22.31 40.49 -7.80
CA PHE A 765 20.87 40.23 -7.84
C PHE A 765 20.19 41.10 -8.91
N VAL A 766 19.69 40.50 -10.00
CA VAL A 766 18.91 41.22 -11.02
C VAL A 766 17.41 40.99 -10.74
N LYS A 767 16.73 42.02 -10.23
CA LYS A 767 15.27 42.00 -10.09
C LYS A 767 14.65 42.26 -11.47
N LYS A 768 13.81 41.36 -11.97
CA LYS A 768 13.01 41.59 -13.19
C LYS A 768 11.65 42.13 -12.78
N TYR A 769 11.24 43.24 -13.39
CA TYR A 769 9.93 43.84 -13.16
C TYR A 769 9.03 43.42 -14.30
N ASN A 770 7.94 42.70 -13.99
CA ASN A 770 6.98 42.30 -15.01
C ASN A 770 5.87 43.37 -15.08
N VAL A 771 5.89 44.21 -16.12
CA VAL A 771 5.02 45.39 -16.25
C VAL A 771 3.68 45.04 -16.94
N ALA A 772 3.25 43.78 -16.91
CA ALA A 772 2.10 43.30 -17.68
C ALA A 772 0.72 43.72 -17.12
N SER A 773 0.65 44.52 -16.05
CA SER A 773 -0.63 45.03 -15.50
C SER A 773 -0.41 46.33 -14.73
N PRO A 774 -1.13 47.44 -15.01
CA PRO A 774 -0.88 48.74 -14.36
C PRO A 774 -1.28 48.79 -12.87
N SER A 775 -1.98 47.78 -12.34
CA SER A 775 -2.46 47.76 -10.96
C SER A 775 -1.60 46.97 -9.98
N ASN A 776 -0.67 46.12 -10.44
CA ASN A 776 0.19 45.32 -9.56
C ASN A 776 1.59 45.14 -10.18
N ILE A 777 2.57 45.88 -9.66
CA ILE A 777 3.99 45.65 -9.97
C ILE A 777 4.40 44.36 -9.26
N THR A 778 4.39 43.25 -10.00
CA THR A 778 4.92 41.98 -9.48
C THR A 778 6.42 41.94 -9.76
N ILE A 779 7.22 42.03 -8.70
CA ILE A 779 8.68 41.88 -8.77
C ILE A 779 8.98 40.39 -8.82
N THR A 780 9.39 39.88 -9.98
CA THR A 780 9.78 38.48 -10.12
C THR A 780 11.30 38.37 -10.08
N ILE A 781 11.81 37.63 -9.09
CA ILE A 781 13.23 37.32 -8.99
C ILE A 781 13.45 36.00 -9.76
N PRO A 782 14.33 35.97 -10.79
CA PRO A 782 14.62 34.76 -11.53
C PRO A 782 15.06 33.62 -10.60
N GLY A 783 14.37 32.48 -10.65
CA GLY A 783 14.71 31.28 -9.86
C GLY A 783 13.86 31.03 -8.61
N VAL A 784 13.20 32.04 -8.04
CA VAL A 784 12.47 31.88 -6.75
C VAL A 784 11.16 31.09 -6.91
N GLU A 785 10.34 31.40 -7.92
CA GLU A 785 9.02 30.77 -8.10
C GLU A 785 9.10 29.27 -8.44
N ALA A 786 10.10 28.86 -9.22
CA ALA A 786 10.31 27.47 -9.59
C ALA A 786 10.77 26.63 -8.38
N VAL A 787 11.67 27.17 -7.56
CA VAL A 787 12.18 26.50 -6.36
C VAL A 787 11.10 26.40 -5.27
N ASP A 788 10.29 27.43 -5.07
CA ASP A 788 9.16 27.38 -4.14
C ASP A 788 8.06 26.41 -4.60
N ALA A 789 7.85 26.26 -5.91
CA ALA A 789 6.95 25.24 -6.46
C ALA A 789 7.47 23.82 -6.20
N ASP A 790 8.77 23.57 -6.38
CA ASP A 790 9.39 22.27 -6.12
C ASP A 790 9.39 21.94 -4.61
N ARG A 791 9.64 22.93 -3.74
CA ARG A 791 9.48 22.82 -2.28
C ARG A 791 8.07 22.38 -1.89
N ARG A 792 7.03 23.07 -2.39
CA ARG A 792 5.63 22.74 -2.10
C ARG A 792 5.24 21.36 -2.59
N ARG A 793 5.70 20.95 -3.79
CA ARG A 793 5.49 19.59 -4.31
C ARG A 793 6.13 18.54 -3.39
N TYR A 794 7.29 18.84 -2.81
CA TYR A 794 7.98 17.94 -1.91
C TYR A 794 7.33 17.84 -0.53
N GLU A 795 6.93 18.96 0.09
CA GLU A 795 6.15 18.95 1.33
C GLU A 795 4.85 18.14 1.18
N LEU A 796 4.20 18.25 0.02
CA LEU A 796 3.02 17.45 -0.30
C LEU A 796 3.36 15.95 -0.38
N ARG A 797 4.50 15.57 -0.98
CA ARG A 797 4.94 14.16 -1.04
C ARG A 797 5.25 13.56 0.32
N LEU A 798 5.81 14.35 1.25
CA LEU A 798 6.10 13.90 2.61
C LEU A 798 4.86 13.81 3.50
N LYS A 799 3.86 14.66 3.28
CA LYS A 799 2.55 14.55 3.95
C LYS A 799 1.70 13.38 3.44
N LEU A 800 2.09 12.77 2.32
CA LEU A 800 1.38 11.67 1.66
C LEU A 800 2.07 10.30 1.84
N LYS A 801 3.25 10.27 2.47
CA LYS A 801 3.94 9.05 2.94
C LYS A 801 3.83 8.96 4.44
#